data_AF-A0A1E5QUQ7-F1
#
_entry.id   AF-A0A1E5QUQ7-F1
#
_cell.length_a   1.000
_cell.length_b   1.000
_cell.length_c   1.000
_cell.angle_alpha   90.00
_cell.angle_beta   90.00
_cell.angle_gamma   90.00
#
_symmetry.space_group_name_H-M   'P 1'
#
loop_
_entity.id
_entity.type
_entity.pdbx_description
1 polymer ?
#
loop_
_entity_poly.entity_id
_entity_poly.type
_entity_poly.pdbx_seq_one_letter_code
_entity_poly.pdbx_strand_id
1 'polypeptide(L)'
;MSAPFTPEEIASEGLKPSEYEDIVQRLGRHPNRAELGMFGVMWSEHCCYKNSRPLLSQFPTTGERILVGPGENAGVVDFGDGLQVAFKIESHNHPSAIEPFQGAATGVGGILRDIFTMGARPIAILNSLRFGNLDNPHTKRIFQGVVEGISHYGNCLIAEETLIWRDDEGVHFDTIGNFVEKHLLHTNENTLELGTSIETLSFNQETQESTWQPIRRIYKRFTNQLITLKTALGRKITVTADHPQLVAENGQWQTKDAKDLKQGDLIPLLLNLPTGQEKTEDLNLISLLKDGFDDVYIDFPDHWCELHTESLKTKLKEIEPNSEPRHRYLKQGYLPINLYRQLESLVNVELSELRIYRRSGKANYMKAVLKIDEGFARLLGYYLSEGCVSQNGNTYKIIFTFGLHEKEYVEDVINLMEKLGLRACVEKRKSTFAVCTTSWLLGYLLKEVWQCGDKAPFKAFPDCFFNWSPALQEEGLKGLLRGDGSLTTKTSGSHAKIGFATTSQKLFEQTTLLLQNLGVVPYIYRKPAQVCSIEGRECQSLPLWQLEINNVDNLAKFVKVFSEERNQQLASALEKYQGNKHSFPRYHVSNQVAFVKIKDIEIQKVENYPVYDIEVDNTHLFVTTSGIITHNCIGVPTVGGEVYFNSAYKGNPLVNAMAIGLMETETIVKSGASGVGNPVLYVGSTTGRDGMGGASFASAELTDDSMDDRPAVQVGDPFLEKSLVEACLEAFKTGAVVAAQDMGAAGITCSTSEMAAKGGLGIELDLDKIPARETGMIPYEYLLSESQERMLFVAQKGREQELIDIFERWGLHAVVAGEVIEEQIVRILHQGSIAAEVPSTALADNTPVYHHELLSEAPEYAQKAWAWNEAKLPECDENGVKDQKWSEVLLTLLDQPTIASKRWIYRQYDHQVQNNTVMLPGGADAAIVRVRPVNGKPELAKTGIAATTDCNPRYVYLDPHLGASLAVAEAARNLSCVGAEPIAVTDNLNFGSPEKPIGYWQLHHACSGISEACRQFETPVTGGNVSLYNETVDSEGNPQPIYPTPVIGMVGLIPDITKIAGQGWQQEGDLIYFLGAFNPSLGASEYLATIHDTIAGKPPTLNFDLEKAVQKACREGIRHGLVNSAHDCAEGGFTVALAECCIGGNLGAVVHLPTFDGRFDTALFGELASAIIVSVSPDNKEAWEQFLADNLPNNWQEIGTVKGNSLEINTAAQSLINIDLDSMVDTWESAIARRLN
;
A
#
# COMPACT_ATOMS: atom_id res chain seq x y z
N MET A 1 31.17 32.37 38.16
CA MET A 1 31.71 31.11 37.60
C MET A 1 32.04 31.40 36.14
N SER A 2 33.09 30.81 35.57
CA SER A 2 33.34 30.90 34.13
C SER A 2 32.25 30.13 33.38
N ALA A 3 31.78 30.65 32.25
CA ALA A 3 30.79 29.95 31.42
C ALA A 3 31.34 28.57 31.02
N PRO A 4 30.55 27.48 31.16
CA PRO A 4 31.02 26.13 30.86
C PRO A 4 31.14 25.83 29.37
N PHE A 5 30.57 26.68 28.51
CA PHE A 5 30.63 26.56 27.05
C PHE A 5 31.25 27.81 26.43
N THR A 6 32.00 27.61 25.36
CA THR A 6 32.55 28.65 24.49
C THR A 6 31.46 29.23 23.57
N PRO A 7 31.65 30.45 23.04
CA PRO A 7 30.75 31.00 22.03
C PRO A 7 30.55 30.10 20.81
N GLU A 8 31.60 29.41 20.38
CA GLU A 8 31.56 28.46 19.27
C GLU A 8 30.70 27.24 19.58
N GLU A 9 30.78 26.68 20.80
CA GLU A 9 29.92 25.57 21.23
C GLU A 9 28.46 25.98 21.33
N ILE A 10 28.16 27.21 21.76
CA ILE A 10 26.78 27.72 21.81
C ILE A 10 26.23 27.89 20.38
N ALA A 11 27.02 28.46 19.48
CA ALA A 11 26.64 28.65 18.08
C ALA A 11 26.41 27.31 17.35
N SER A 12 27.18 26.26 17.67
CA SER A 12 26.98 24.93 17.08
C SER A 12 25.63 24.28 17.43
N GLU A 13 24.96 24.75 18.48
CA GLU A 13 23.61 24.31 18.86
C GLU A 13 22.51 25.18 18.23
N GLY A 14 22.86 26.12 17.34
CA GLY A 14 21.90 27.03 16.71
C GLY A 14 21.38 28.14 17.64
N LEU A 15 22.04 28.39 18.77
CA LEU A 15 21.62 29.39 19.76
C LEU A 15 22.40 30.70 19.63
N LYS A 16 21.71 31.84 19.77
CA LYS A 16 22.35 33.16 19.88
C LYS A 16 22.90 33.37 21.30
N PRO A 17 23.96 34.19 21.48
CA PRO A 17 24.49 34.49 22.82
C PRO A 17 23.43 35.03 23.79
N SER A 18 22.48 35.84 23.30
CA SER A 18 21.37 36.36 24.09
C SER A 18 20.37 35.26 24.51
N GLU A 19 20.19 34.23 23.68
CA GLU A 19 19.34 33.09 24.00
C GLU A 19 19.98 32.23 25.08
N TYR A 20 21.30 32.03 25.02
CA TYR A 20 22.03 31.37 26.11
C TYR A 20 21.91 32.10 27.44
N GLU A 21 21.98 33.44 27.44
CA GLU A 21 21.76 34.24 28.65
C GLU A 21 20.34 34.05 29.21
N ASP A 22 19.32 34.00 28.34
CA ASP A 22 17.93 33.72 28.73
C ASP A 22 17.77 32.30 29.32
N ILE A 23 18.42 31.28 28.72
CA ILE A 23 18.46 29.92 29.27
C ILE A 23 19.04 29.92 30.68
N VAL A 24 20.19 30.57 30.89
CA VAL A 24 20.84 30.66 32.20
C VAL A 24 19.92 31.35 33.22
N GLN A 25 19.24 32.42 32.79
CA GLN A 25 18.28 33.14 33.64
C GLN A 25 17.10 32.25 34.04
N ARG A 26 16.53 31.48 33.10
CA ARG A 26 15.38 30.60 33.33
C ARG A 26 15.70 29.42 34.23
N LEU A 27 16.88 28.81 34.05
CA LEU A 27 17.33 27.71 34.88
C LEU A 27 17.88 28.16 36.25
N GLY A 28 18.28 29.43 36.38
CA GLY A 28 19.00 29.95 37.55
C GLY A 28 20.42 29.38 37.70
N ARG A 29 20.91 28.67 36.69
CA ARG A 29 22.21 28.02 36.59
C ARG A 29 22.61 27.87 35.13
N HIS A 30 23.87 27.54 34.86
CA HIS A 30 24.25 27.14 33.51
C HIS A 30 23.61 25.78 33.14
N PRO A 31 23.14 25.62 31.88
CA PRO A 31 22.70 24.32 31.39
C PRO A 31 23.88 23.34 31.35
N ASN A 32 23.60 22.05 31.46
CA ASN A 32 24.58 21.02 31.10
C ASN A 32 24.55 20.74 29.58
N ARG A 33 25.38 19.81 29.09
CA ARG A 33 25.47 19.53 27.64
C ARG A 33 24.16 19.00 27.04
N ALA A 34 23.44 18.12 27.74
CA ALA A 34 22.17 17.58 27.29
C ALA A 34 21.09 18.68 27.26
N GLU A 35 20.99 19.47 28.34
CA GLU A 35 20.04 20.59 28.43
C GLU A 35 20.31 21.66 27.36
N LEU A 36 21.58 21.97 27.09
CA LEU A 36 21.94 22.91 26.02
C LEU A 36 21.45 22.41 24.65
N GLY A 37 21.64 21.13 24.36
CA GLY A 37 21.13 20.52 23.13
C GLY A 37 19.60 20.50 23.07
N MET A 38 18.92 20.20 24.18
CA MET A 38 17.45 20.27 24.28
C MET A 38 16.94 21.68 23.95
N PHE A 39 17.58 22.72 24.49
CA PHE A 39 17.24 24.10 24.14
C PHE A 39 17.58 24.44 22.69
N GLY A 40 18.73 24.00 22.17
CA GLY A 40 19.14 24.23 20.78
C GLY A 40 18.11 23.73 19.77
N VAL A 41 17.62 22.51 19.97
CA VAL A 41 16.64 21.91 19.06
C VAL A 41 15.22 22.46 19.26
N MET A 42 14.77 22.63 20.52
CA MET A 42 13.42 23.10 20.82
C MET A 42 13.25 24.59 20.51
N TRP A 43 14.33 25.36 20.60
CA TRP A 43 14.38 26.73 20.12
C TRP A 43 14.87 26.77 18.66
N SER A 44 14.57 25.79 17.81
CA SER A 44 14.72 25.93 16.35
C SER A 44 13.46 26.60 15.75
N GLU A 45 13.53 27.07 14.50
CA GLU A 45 12.32 27.54 13.81
C GLU A 45 11.30 26.41 13.65
N HIS A 46 11.79 25.20 13.37
CA HIS A 46 10.97 24.01 13.15
C HIS A 46 10.10 23.65 14.37
N CYS A 47 10.63 23.73 15.59
CA CYS A 47 9.87 23.36 16.79
C CYS A 47 9.05 24.50 17.41
N CYS A 48 9.56 25.74 17.39
CA CYS A 48 8.93 26.83 18.16
C CYS A 48 8.47 28.03 17.32
N TYR A 49 8.70 28.00 16.00
CA TYR A 49 8.18 28.98 15.05
C TYR A 49 8.57 30.43 15.42
N LYS A 50 9.85 30.68 15.78
CA LYS A 50 10.31 31.99 16.30
C LYS A 50 9.93 33.17 15.42
N ASN A 51 10.03 32.99 14.11
CA ASN A 51 9.76 34.02 13.11
C ASN A 51 8.30 34.05 12.70
N SER A 52 7.67 32.88 12.63
CA SER A 52 6.34 32.68 12.04
C SER A 52 5.18 32.70 13.06
N ARG A 53 5.39 32.32 14.33
CA ARG A 53 4.36 32.26 15.39
C ARG A 53 3.50 33.54 15.50
N PRO A 54 4.05 34.77 15.47
CA PRO A 54 3.24 35.99 15.49
C PRO A 54 2.33 36.12 14.25
N LEU A 55 2.77 35.62 13.10
CA LEU A 55 2.02 35.67 11.85
C LEU A 55 0.91 34.62 11.83
N LEU A 56 1.22 33.39 12.27
CA LEU A 56 0.25 32.29 12.38
C LEU A 56 -0.92 32.62 13.31
N SER A 57 -0.69 33.43 14.35
CA SER A 57 -1.74 33.88 15.27
C SER A 57 -2.87 34.70 14.61
N GLN A 58 -2.66 35.16 13.37
CA GLN A 58 -3.66 35.90 12.60
C GLN A 58 -4.70 34.96 11.95
N PHE A 59 -4.36 33.69 11.74
CA PHE A 59 -5.23 32.74 11.05
C PHE A 59 -6.56 32.50 11.81
N PRO A 60 -7.68 32.36 11.10
CA PRO A 60 -8.90 31.86 11.72
C PRO A 60 -8.72 30.36 12.03
N THR A 61 -8.72 29.97 13.30
CA THR A 61 -8.45 28.57 13.74
C THR A 61 -9.65 27.88 14.37
N THR A 62 -10.78 28.58 14.48
CA THR A 62 -12.03 28.09 15.08
C THR A 62 -13.16 28.16 14.07
N GLY A 63 -14.04 27.18 14.07
CA GLY A 63 -15.25 27.15 13.25
C GLY A 63 -16.24 26.11 13.77
N GLU A 64 -17.45 26.09 13.22
CA GLU A 64 -18.53 25.19 13.67
C GLU A 64 -18.13 23.70 13.58
N ARG A 65 -17.37 23.34 12.55
CA ARG A 65 -16.94 21.96 12.27
C ARG A 65 -15.57 21.61 12.84
N ILE A 66 -14.89 22.52 13.53
CA ILE A 66 -13.52 22.28 14.01
C ILE A 66 -13.57 21.63 15.39
N LEU A 67 -13.17 20.36 15.47
CA LEU A 67 -13.09 19.60 16.72
C LEU A 67 -11.74 19.78 17.40
N VAL A 68 -10.66 19.83 16.59
CA VAL A 68 -9.29 20.10 17.01
C VAL A 68 -8.66 21.06 16.01
N GLY A 69 -8.23 22.23 16.50
CA GLY A 69 -7.46 23.22 15.74
C GLY A 69 -5.95 23.05 15.96
N PRO A 70 -5.13 24.07 15.62
CA PRO A 70 -3.68 23.99 15.73
C PRO A 70 -3.18 23.75 17.15
N GLY A 71 -2.08 23.01 17.29
CA GLY A 71 -1.41 22.72 18.56
C GLY A 71 -1.43 21.26 19.01
N GLU A 72 -2.20 20.40 18.32
CA GLU A 72 -2.11 18.94 18.40
C GLU A 72 -1.39 18.38 17.15
N ASN A 73 -1.17 17.06 17.10
CA ASN A 73 -0.41 16.42 16.01
C ASN A 73 -1.07 16.61 14.64
N ALA A 74 -2.40 16.56 14.57
CA ALA A 74 -3.16 16.91 13.38
C ALA A 74 -4.49 17.58 13.73
N GLY A 75 -5.03 18.34 12.78
CA GLY A 75 -6.34 18.97 12.89
C GLY A 75 -7.46 17.96 12.69
N VAL A 76 -8.58 18.09 13.43
CA VAL A 76 -9.74 17.19 13.32
C VAL A 76 -11.01 17.98 13.06
N VAL A 77 -11.79 17.55 12.08
CA VAL A 77 -13.00 18.23 11.63
C VAL A 77 -14.20 17.28 11.55
N ASP A 78 -15.37 17.83 11.86
CA ASP A 78 -16.67 17.14 11.82
C ASP A 78 -17.30 17.22 10.42
N PHE A 79 -17.43 16.07 9.79
CA PHE A 79 -18.08 15.90 8.50
C PHE A 79 -19.59 15.62 8.62
N GLY A 80 -20.12 15.50 9.85
CA GLY A 80 -21.51 15.17 10.14
C GLY A 80 -21.76 13.66 10.20
N ASP A 81 -22.96 13.25 10.64
CA ASP A 81 -23.37 11.85 10.74
C ASP A 81 -22.41 10.95 11.55
N GLY A 82 -21.69 11.55 12.52
CA GLY A 82 -20.70 10.87 13.34
C GLY A 82 -19.34 10.64 12.66
N LEU A 83 -19.12 11.21 11.47
CA LEU A 83 -17.86 11.12 10.73
C LEU A 83 -16.92 12.26 11.11
N GLN A 84 -15.71 11.90 11.51
CA GLN A 84 -14.67 12.85 11.89
C GLN A 84 -13.40 12.53 11.10
N VAL A 85 -12.76 13.58 10.56
CA VAL A 85 -11.62 13.46 9.66
C VAL A 85 -10.43 14.20 10.26
N ALA A 86 -9.31 13.51 10.40
CA ALA A 86 -8.03 14.10 10.74
C ALA A 86 -7.23 14.37 9.45
N PHE A 87 -6.57 15.53 9.36
CA PHE A 87 -5.69 15.83 8.23
C PHE A 87 -4.62 16.86 8.60
N LYS A 88 -3.47 16.78 7.93
CA LYS A 88 -2.32 17.69 8.09
C LYS A 88 -1.44 17.63 6.84
N ILE A 89 -0.65 18.66 6.62
CA ILE A 89 0.43 18.71 5.62
C ILE A 89 1.78 19.00 6.30
N GLU A 90 2.85 18.39 5.79
CA GLU A 90 4.24 18.57 6.26
C GLU A 90 5.22 18.68 5.08
N SER A 91 6.44 19.18 5.30
CA SER A 91 7.50 19.34 4.28
C SER A 91 8.77 18.57 4.63
N HIS A 92 9.43 17.95 3.64
CA HIS A 92 10.74 17.31 3.77
C HIS A 92 11.73 17.80 2.69
N ASN A 93 11.79 19.13 2.51
CA ASN A 93 12.54 19.78 1.43
C ASN A 93 14.05 19.54 1.50
N HIS A 94 14.70 19.96 2.58
CA HIS A 94 16.16 19.87 2.75
C HIS A 94 16.66 18.42 2.72
N PRO A 95 16.05 17.45 3.44
CA PRO A 95 16.42 16.04 3.31
C PRO A 95 16.30 15.52 1.88
N SER A 96 15.23 15.89 1.17
CA SER A 96 14.99 15.47 -0.22
C SER A 96 15.94 16.14 -1.23
N ALA A 97 16.50 17.30 -0.89
CA ALA A 97 17.54 17.95 -1.70
C ALA A 97 18.85 17.14 -1.68
N ILE A 98 19.22 16.60 -0.51
CA ILE A 98 20.47 15.84 -0.30
C ILE A 98 20.31 14.37 -0.72
N GLU A 99 19.32 13.69 -0.15
CA GLU A 99 19.01 12.30 -0.42
C GLU A 99 17.53 12.15 -0.81
N PRO A 100 17.21 12.33 -2.10
CA PRO A 100 15.83 12.43 -2.58
C PRO A 100 14.91 11.28 -2.21
N PHE A 101 15.41 10.04 -2.25
CA PHE A 101 14.59 8.87 -1.96
C PHE A 101 14.24 8.82 -0.47
N GLN A 102 15.24 8.88 0.39
CA GLN A 102 15.03 8.74 1.84
C GLN A 102 14.34 9.97 2.44
N GLY A 103 14.67 11.17 1.94
CA GLY A 103 13.99 12.41 2.35
C GLY A 103 12.50 12.39 2.06
N ALA A 104 12.10 11.92 0.87
CA ALA A 104 10.68 11.81 0.52
C ALA A 104 9.96 10.68 1.28
N ALA A 105 10.60 9.51 1.41
CA ALA A 105 10.02 8.38 2.12
C ALA A 105 9.76 8.70 3.61
N THR A 106 10.74 9.31 4.29
CA THR A 106 10.58 9.74 5.69
C THR A 106 9.49 10.79 5.86
N GLY A 107 9.31 11.68 4.88
CA GLY A 107 8.24 12.67 4.91
C GLY A 107 6.84 12.08 4.77
N VAL A 108 6.69 11.05 3.94
CA VAL A 108 5.44 10.29 3.85
C VAL A 108 5.14 9.57 5.16
N GLY A 109 6.15 8.94 5.78
CA GLY A 109 5.96 8.29 7.07
C GLY A 109 5.60 9.27 8.19
N GLY A 110 6.36 10.35 8.33
CA GLY A 110 6.12 11.42 9.32
C GLY A 110 4.66 11.88 9.34
N ILE A 111 4.13 12.26 8.18
CA ILE A 111 2.77 12.76 8.10
C ILE A 111 1.71 11.68 8.40
N LEU A 112 1.98 10.41 8.11
CA LEU A 112 1.07 9.32 8.49
C LEU A 112 1.00 9.17 10.01
N ARG A 113 2.13 9.35 10.73
CA ARG A 113 2.17 9.29 12.20
C ARG A 113 1.38 10.39 12.86
N ASP A 114 1.44 11.60 12.33
CA ASP A 114 0.61 12.70 12.82
C ASP A 114 -0.87 12.34 12.80
N ILE A 115 -1.34 11.72 11.70
CA ILE A 115 -2.73 11.31 11.53
C ILE A 115 -3.12 10.22 12.51
N PHE A 116 -2.38 9.10 12.55
CA PHE A 116 -2.81 7.99 13.38
C PHE A 116 -2.63 8.23 14.87
N THR A 117 -1.73 9.13 15.29
CA THR A 117 -1.60 9.54 16.70
C THR A 117 -2.87 10.18 17.24
N MET A 118 -3.69 10.80 16.38
CA MET A 118 -5.01 11.33 16.77
C MET A 118 -6.07 10.23 16.98
N GLY A 119 -5.77 8.97 16.64
CA GLY A 119 -6.73 7.87 16.60
C GLY A 119 -7.45 7.71 15.25
N ALA A 120 -6.91 8.31 14.19
CA ALA A 120 -7.47 8.23 12.84
C ALA A 120 -6.73 7.21 11.98
N ARG A 121 -7.46 6.33 11.29
CA ARG A 121 -6.86 5.44 10.29
C ARG A 121 -6.50 6.24 9.03
N PRO A 122 -5.24 6.26 8.56
CA PRO A 122 -4.90 6.93 7.31
C PRO A 122 -5.62 6.29 6.11
N ILE A 123 -6.21 7.12 5.26
CA ILE A 123 -7.02 6.71 4.10
C ILE A 123 -6.55 7.29 2.77
N ALA A 124 -5.77 8.37 2.78
CA ALA A 124 -5.31 9.04 1.57
C ALA A 124 -4.10 9.95 1.81
N ILE A 125 -3.27 10.09 0.78
CA ILE A 125 -2.11 11.01 0.72
C ILE A 125 -2.22 11.90 -0.51
N LEU A 126 -1.84 13.17 -0.37
CA LEU A 126 -1.68 14.12 -1.48
C LEU A 126 -0.29 14.75 -1.41
N ASN A 127 0.39 14.90 -2.54
CA ASN A 127 1.76 15.45 -2.56
C ASN A 127 1.83 16.77 -3.34
N SER A 128 2.34 17.83 -2.73
CA SER A 128 2.66 19.09 -3.42
C SER A 128 4.18 19.16 -3.62
N LEU A 129 4.59 19.09 -4.89
CA LEU A 129 5.99 18.97 -5.27
C LEU A 129 6.46 20.15 -6.13
N ARG A 130 7.69 20.63 -5.92
CA ARG A 130 8.31 21.71 -6.70
C ARG A 130 9.74 21.33 -7.08
N PHE A 131 10.06 21.41 -8.37
CA PHE A 131 11.37 21.05 -8.88
C PHE A 131 11.95 22.10 -9.83
N GLY A 132 13.27 22.04 -10.03
CA GLY A 132 13.93 22.74 -11.14
C GLY A 132 13.43 22.29 -12.52
N ASN A 133 13.99 22.86 -13.59
CA ASN A 133 13.67 22.40 -14.95
C ASN A 133 14.25 21.00 -15.21
N LEU A 134 13.46 20.12 -15.84
CA LEU A 134 13.84 18.73 -16.13
C LEU A 134 14.95 18.59 -17.17
N ASP A 135 15.32 19.64 -17.89
CA ASP A 135 16.48 19.62 -18.79
C ASP A 135 17.81 19.50 -18.03
N ASN A 136 17.80 19.77 -16.72
CA ASN A 136 18.96 19.65 -15.86
C ASN A 136 19.10 18.22 -15.28
N PRO A 137 20.23 17.53 -15.49
CA PRO A 137 20.45 16.18 -14.94
C PRO A 137 20.35 16.08 -13.42
N HIS A 138 20.74 17.12 -12.68
CA HIS A 138 20.61 17.18 -11.22
C HIS A 138 19.14 17.14 -10.80
N THR A 139 18.31 17.98 -11.43
CA THR A 139 16.87 17.98 -11.22
C THR A 139 16.25 16.63 -11.56
N LYS A 140 16.63 15.99 -12.68
CA LYS A 140 16.11 14.66 -13.04
C LYS A 140 16.36 13.64 -11.93
N ARG A 141 17.57 13.62 -11.36
CA ARG A 141 17.92 12.74 -10.23
C ARG A 141 17.03 13.01 -9.02
N ILE A 142 16.86 14.27 -8.62
CA ILE A 142 16.02 14.64 -7.47
C ILE A 142 14.58 14.21 -7.74
N PHE A 143 14.02 14.60 -8.88
CA PHE A 143 12.65 14.28 -9.26
C PHE A 143 12.38 12.77 -9.24
N GLN A 144 13.24 11.98 -9.89
CA GLN A 144 13.11 10.52 -9.92
C GLN A 144 13.23 9.92 -8.52
N GLY A 145 14.21 10.35 -7.72
CA GLY A 145 14.40 9.82 -6.38
C GLY A 145 13.24 10.16 -5.43
N VAL A 146 12.68 11.38 -5.49
CA VAL A 146 11.49 11.76 -4.70
C VAL A 146 10.28 10.93 -5.09
N VAL A 147 10.02 10.78 -6.40
CA VAL A 147 8.88 9.97 -6.88
C VAL A 147 9.07 8.50 -6.48
N GLU A 148 10.28 7.96 -6.58
CA GLU A 148 10.60 6.61 -6.10
C GLU A 148 10.39 6.47 -4.58
N GLY A 149 10.83 7.46 -3.79
CA GLY A 149 10.67 7.47 -2.32
C GLY A 149 9.21 7.50 -1.88
N ILE A 150 8.36 8.28 -2.56
CA ILE A 150 6.91 8.27 -2.32
C ILE A 150 6.30 6.93 -2.74
N SER A 151 6.70 6.39 -3.90
CA SER A 151 6.16 5.11 -4.41
C SER A 151 6.51 3.90 -3.54
N HIS A 152 7.56 3.99 -2.74
CA HIS A 152 8.06 2.93 -1.86
C HIS A 152 7.00 2.42 -0.86
N TYR A 153 5.96 3.22 -0.59
CA TYR A 153 4.83 2.85 0.26
C TYR A 153 3.77 1.96 -0.46
N GLY A 154 3.98 1.48 -1.71
CA GLY A 154 3.06 0.56 -2.42
C GLY A 154 3.73 -0.47 -3.36
N ASN A 155 3.88 -1.75 -2.94
CA ASN A 155 4.72 -2.76 -3.64
C ASN A 155 3.93 -4.07 -4.04
N CYS A 156 4.41 -4.99 -4.92
CA CYS A 156 3.72 -6.25 -5.37
C CYS A 156 4.63 -7.40 -5.99
N LEU A 157 4.11 -8.64 -6.12
CA LEU A 157 4.68 -9.91 -6.69
C LEU A 157 4.28 -10.23 -8.16
N ILE A 158 4.96 -11.13 -8.89
CA ILE A 158 4.50 -11.58 -10.23
C ILE A 158 3.37 -12.63 -10.20
N ALA A 159 2.62 -12.77 -11.31
CA ALA A 159 1.47 -13.67 -11.45
C ALA A 159 1.76 -15.15 -11.13
N GLU A 160 2.97 -15.61 -11.48
CA GLU A 160 3.36 -17.02 -11.47
C GLU A 160 3.79 -17.55 -10.09
N GLU A 161 3.98 -16.67 -9.10
CA GLU A 161 4.35 -17.10 -7.75
C GLU A 161 3.21 -17.92 -7.11
N THR A 162 3.56 -18.98 -6.40
CA THR A 162 2.58 -19.86 -5.75
C THR A 162 2.06 -19.19 -4.49
N LEU A 163 0.74 -19.15 -4.34
CA LEU A 163 0.03 -18.78 -3.12
C LEU A 163 -0.56 -20.04 -2.49
N ILE A 164 -0.23 -20.27 -1.22
CA ILE A 164 -0.81 -21.36 -0.42
C ILE A 164 -1.94 -20.75 0.42
N TRP A 165 -3.17 -21.12 0.12
CA TRP A 165 -4.35 -20.58 0.79
C TRP A 165 -5.32 -21.70 1.16
N ARG A 166 -6.29 -21.43 2.02
CA ARG A 166 -7.29 -22.40 2.44
C ARG A 166 -8.65 -21.78 2.62
N ASP A 167 -9.66 -22.63 2.53
CA ASP A 167 -11.06 -22.37 2.85
C ASP A 167 -11.66 -23.61 3.53
N ASP A 168 -12.99 -23.68 3.58
CA ASP A 168 -13.73 -24.82 4.16
C ASP A 168 -13.50 -26.15 3.42
N GLU A 169 -13.09 -26.12 2.14
CA GLU A 169 -12.89 -27.32 1.32
C GLU A 169 -11.50 -27.94 1.52
N GLY A 170 -10.47 -27.13 1.77
CA GLY A 170 -9.11 -27.63 1.97
C GLY A 170 -8.01 -26.57 1.82
N VAL A 171 -6.77 -27.07 1.70
CA VAL A 171 -5.60 -26.24 1.41
C VAL A 171 -5.29 -26.30 -0.08
N HIS A 172 -5.35 -25.14 -0.71
CA HIS A 172 -5.15 -24.91 -2.12
C HIS A 172 -3.73 -24.42 -2.41
N PHE A 173 -3.20 -24.85 -3.55
CA PHE A 173 -1.91 -24.41 -4.09
C PHE A 173 -2.17 -23.86 -5.48
N ASP A 174 -2.30 -22.54 -5.58
CA ASP A 174 -2.57 -21.82 -6.82
C ASP A 174 -1.43 -20.84 -7.13
N THR A 175 -1.42 -20.27 -8.33
CA THR A 175 -0.60 -19.08 -8.57
C THR A 175 -1.35 -17.86 -8.03
N ILE A 176 -0.63 -16.88 -7.49
CA ILE A 176 -1.22 -15.64 -6.96
C ILE A 176 -2.02 -14.91 -8.04
N GLY A 177 -1.52 -14.87 -9.28
CA GLY A 177 -2.25 -14.30 -10.41
C GLY A 177 -3.58 -15.03 -10.65
N ASN A 178 -3.60 -16.38 -10.66
CA ASN A 178 -4.85 -17.12 -10.83
C ASN A 178 -5.82 -16.88 -9.68
N PHE A 179 -5.32 -16.86 -8.44
CA PHE A 179 -6.14 -16.59 -7.26
C PHE A 179 -6.75 -15.20 -7.36
N VAL A 180 -5.94 -14.17 -7.59
CA VAL A 180 -6.40 -12.79 -7.65
C VAL A 180 -7.36 -12.58 -8.83
N GLU A 181 -6.96 -12.97 -10.05
CA GLU A 181 -7.80 -12.82 -11.24
C GLU A 181 -9.12 -13.58 -11.09
N LYS A 182 -9.13 -14.80 -10.53
CA LYS A 182 -10.36 -15.57 -10.31
C LYS A 182 -11.38 -14.80 -9.47
N HIS A 183 -10.92 -14.12 -8.43
CA HIS A 183 -11.79 -13.33 -7.56
C HIS A 183 -12.13 -11.96 -8.17
N LEU A 184 -11.26 -11.40 -9.03
CA LEU A 184 -11.51 -10.17 -9.77
C LEU A 184 -12.37 -10.34 -11.04
N LEU A 185 -12.54 -11.55 -11.60
CA LEU A 185 -13.21 -11.85 -12.89
C LEU A 185 -14.62 -11.25 -13.09
N HIS A 186 -15.28 -10.88 -11.99
CA HIS A 186 -16.62 -10.29 -12.00
C HIS A 186 -16.63 -8.78 -11.70
N THR A 187 -15.46 -8.16 -11.67
CA THR A 187 -15.23 -6.76 -11.33
C THR A 187 -14.38 -6.11 -12.42
N ASN A 188 -14.59 -4.82 -12.68
CA ASN A 188 -13.64 -4.01 -13.47
C ASN A 188 -12.54 -3.41 -12.57
N GLU A 189 -12.30 -4.03 -11.40
CA GLU A 189 -11.48 -3.49 -10.32
C GLU A 189 -10.12 -4.21 -10.27
N ASN A 190 -9.09 -3.49 -9.82
CA ASN A 190 -7.74 -4.04 -9.61
C ASN A 190 -7.50 -4.47 -8.15
N THR A 191 -8.52 -4.40 -7.30
CA THR A 191 -8.47 -4.82 -5.90
C THR A 191 -9.84 -5.34 -5.45
N LEU A 192 -9.86 -6.21 -4.45
CA LEU A 192 -11.11 -6.75 -3.87
C LEU A 192 -10.90 -7.14 -2.40
N GLU A 193 -11.86 -6.80 -1.54
CA GLU A 193 -11.91 -7.29 -0.17
C GLU A 193 -12.51 -8.69 -0.10
N LEU A 194 -11.86 -9.56 0.65
CA LEU A 194 -12.31 -10.92 0.93
C LEU A 194 -12.80 -11.01 2.39
N GLY A 195 -13.75 -11.93 2.63
CA GLY A 195 -14.21 -12.23 3.98
C GLY A 195 -13.16 -13.04 4.77
N THR A 196 -13.42 -13.27 6.06
CA THR A 196 -12.51 -14.04 6.94
C THR A 196 -12.51 -15.55 6.67
N SER A 197 -13.25 -16.03 5.67
CA SER A 197 -13.35 -17.45 5.32
C SER A 197 -12.18 -17.98 4.51
N ILE A 198 -11.34 -17.08 3.98
CA ILE A 198 -10.19 -17.44 3.15
C ILE A 198 -8.94 -17.03 3.92
N GLU A 199 -8.03 -17.97 4.12
CA GLU A 199 -6.80 -17.77 4.89
C GLU A 199 -5.58 -18.17 4.08
N THR A 200 -4.40 -17.59 4.34
CA THR A 200 -3.13 -17.98 3.72
C THR A 200 -2.14 -18.51 4.74
N LEU A 201 -1.28 -19.42 4.28
CA LEU A 201 -0.20 -19.96 5.09
C LEU A 201 0.81 -18.85 5.37
N SER A 202 1.00 -18.58 6.65
CA SER A 202 1.70 -17.42 7.17
C SER A 202 2.74 -17.84 8.20
N PHE A 203 3.62 -16.91 8.57
CA PHE A 203 4.67 -17.12 9.56
C PHE A 203 4.57 -16.07 10.66
N ASN A 204 4.53 -16.50 11.92
CA ASN A 204 4.59 -15.59 13.05
C ASN A 204 6.07 -15.44 13.49
N GLN A 205 6.61 -14.23 13.41
CA GLN A 205 8.02 -13.95 13.70
C GLN A 205 8.40 -14.11 15.18
N GLU A 206 7.45 -13.89 16.09
CA GLU A 206 7.65 -13.97 17.53
C GLU A 206 7.70 -15.42 18.00
N THR A 207 6.65 -16.19 17.69
CA THR A 207 6.57 -17.61 18.05
C THR A 207 7.52 -18.45 17.21
N GLN A 208 7.92 -17.92 16.04
CA GLN A 208 8.65 -18.64 15.01
C GLN A 208 7.92 -19.91 14.54
N GLU A 209 6.59 -19.84 14.51
CA GLU A 209 5.71 -20.93 14.09
C GLU A 209 4.89 -20.52 12.86
N SER A 210 4.56 -21.52 12.03
CA SER A 210 3.59 -21.36 10.95
C SER A 210 2.17 -21.16 11.50
N THR A 211 1.40 -20.27 10.88
CA THR A 211 -0.02 -20.06 11.22
C THR A 211 -0.86 -19.85 9.96
N TRP A 212 -2.18 -20.03 10.07
CA TRP A 212 -3.12 -19.59 9.04
C TRP A 212 -3.64 -18.21 9.41
N GLN A 213 -3.66 -17.29 8.46
CA GLN A 213 -4.15 -15.92 8.68
C GLN A 213 -5.14 -15.52 7.59
N PRO A 214 -6.24 -14.83 7.94
CA PRO A 214 -7.20 -14.33 6.96
C PRO A 214 -6.54 -13.48 5.87
N ILE A 215 -6.93 -13.71 4.62
CA ILE A 215 -6.67 -12.79 3.52
C ILE A 215 -7.80 -11.76 3.51
N ARG A 216 -7.50 -10.50 3.80
CA ARG A 216 -8.47 -9.39 3.81
C ARG A 216 -8.69 -8.78 2.46
N ARG A 217 -7.64 -8.67 1.66
CA ARG A 217 -7.67 -7.97 0.38
C ARG A 217 -6.72 -8.60 -0.62
N ILE A 218 -7.03 -8.43 -1.89
CA ILE A 218 -6.19 -8.80 -3.04
C ILE A 218 -5.93 -7.59 -3.93
N TYR A 219 -4.80 -7.58 -4.63
CA TYR A 219 -4.32 -6.43 -5.43
C TYR A 219 -3.75 -6.86 -6.78
N LYS A 220 -3.84 -5.95 -7.77
CA LYS A 220 -3.23 -6.03 -9.10
C LYS A 220 -2.70 -4.65 -9.52
N ARG A 221 -1.42 -4.53 -9.86
CA ARG A 221 -0.80 -3.32 -10.45
C ARG A 221 0.12 -3.70 -11.63
N PHE A 222 0.85 -2.74 -12.19
CA PHE A 222 1.79 -2.97 -13.29
C PHE A 222 3.18 -2.40 -12.97
N THR A 223 4.24 -3.05 -13.46
CA THR A 223 5.64 -2.62 -13.26
C THR A 223 6.42 -2.63 -14.56
N ASN A 224 7.53 -1.87 -14.60
CA ASN A 224 8.53 -1.87 -15.67
C ASN A 224 9.87 -2.51 -15.26
N GLN A 225 9.97 -3.05 -14.05
CA GLN A 225 11.18 -3.70 -13.56
C GLN A 225 10.85 -4.83 -12.59
N LEU A 226 11.59 -5.93 -12.73
CA LEU A 226 11.51 -7.10 -11.86
C LEU A 226 12.90 -7.47 -11.34
N ILE A 227 12.95 -7.98 -10.11
CA ILE A 227 14.13 -8.55 -9.47
C ILE A 227 13.84 -10.02 -9.16
N THR A 228 14.72 -10.90 -9.62
CA THR A 228 14.71 -12.33 -9.31
C THR A 228 15.79 -12.63 -8.28
N LEU A 229 15.40 -13.14 -7.11
CA LEU A 229 16.30 -13.64 -6.08
C LEU A 229 16.46 -15.15 -6.22
N LYS A 230 17.69 -15.67 -6.21
CA LYS A 230 17.97 -17.11 -6.22
C LYS A 230 18.81 -17.53 -5.04
N THR A 231 18.39 -18.56 -4.31
CA THR A 231 19.07 -19.01 -3.09
C THR A 231 20.05 -20.17 -3.32
N ALA A 232 20.91 -20.43 -2.33
CA ALA A 232 21.88 -21.54 -2.35
C ALA A 232 21.24 -22.95 -2.38
N LEU A 233 19.95 -23.04 -2.06
CA LEU A 233 19.13 -24.25 -2.19
C LEU A 233 18.32 -24.31 -3.49
N GLY A 234 18.58 -23.38 -4.43
CA GLY A 234 17.91 -23.32 -5.72
C GLY A 234 16.47 -22.81 -5.66
N ARG A 235 16.06 -22.18 -4.54
CA ARG A 235 14.80 -21.45 -4.45
C ARG A 235 14.89 -20.20 -5.32
N LYS A 236 13.77 -19.79 -5.91
CA LYS A 236 13.65 -18.57 -6.70
C LYS A 236 12.36 -17.85 -6.31
N ILE A 237 12.44 -16.52 -6.14
CA ILE A 237 11.29 -15.62 -6.05
C ILE A 237 11.53 -14.43 -6.98
N THR A 238 10.49 -13.99 -7.68
CA THR A 238 10.53 -12.83 -8.57
C THR A 238 9.55 -11.77 -8.11
N VAL A 239 10.06 -10.56 -7.90
CA VAL A 239 9.34 -9.46 -7.25
C VAL A 239 9.64 -8.14 -7.95
N THR A 240 8.88 -7.11 -7.61
CA THR A 240 9.24 -5.73 -7.96
C THR A 240 10.46 -5.26 -7.16
N ALA A 241 11.14 -4.21 -7.61
CA ALA A 241 12.40 -3.77 -7.01
C ALA A 241 12.22 -3.29 -5.55
N ASP A 242 11.06 -2.70 -5.31
CA ASP A 242 10.50 -2.16 -4.08
C ASP A 242 9.85 -3.21 -3.17
N HIS A 243 9.77 -4.48 -3.59
CA HIS A 243 9.06 -5.49 -2.80
C HIS A 243 9.80 -5.87 -1.51
N PRO A 244 9.13 -5.86 -0.34
CA PRO A 244 9.74 -6.25 0.92
C PRO A 244 10.00 -7.74 1.02
N GLN A 245 11.23 -8.08 1.39
CA GLN A 245 11.66 -9.44 1.63
C GLN A 245 12.18 -9.56 3.06
N LEU A 246 11.58 -10.47 3.82
CA LEU A 246 12.07 -10.83 5.14
C LEU A 246 13.44 -11.52 5.00
N VAL A 247 14.42 -11.06 5.78
CA VAL A 247 15.77 -11.62 5.91
C VAL A 247 16.18 -11.72 7.37
N ALA A 248 17.20 -12.53 7.65
CA ALA A 248 17.81 -12.62 8.97
C ALA A 248 19.24 -12.08 8.95
N GLU A 249 19.51 -11.11 9.81
CA GLU A 249 20.84 -10.50 9.97
C GLU A 249 21.22 -10.49 11.45
N ASN A 250 22.40 -11.04 11.77
CA ASN A 250 22.91 -11.12 13.15
C ASN A 250 21.97 -11.76 14.19
N GLY A 251 21.09 -12.67 13.74
CA GLY A 251 20.12 -13.34 14.61
C GLY A 251 18.84 -12.56 14.88
N GLN A 252 18.64 -11.42 14.20
CA GLN A 252 17.42 -10.61 14.21
C GLN A 252 16.72 -10.70 12.85
N TRP A 253 15.40 -10.53 12.86
CA TRP A 253 14.61 -10.35 11.66
C TRP A 253 14.77 -8.93 11.11
N GLN A 254 14.90 -8.79 9.80
CA GLN A 254 14.85 -7.50 9.12
C GLN A 254 14.05 -7.65 7.84
N THR A 255 13.35 -6.60 7.44
CA THR A 255 12.73 -6.52 6.12
C THR A 255 13.60 -5.63 5.25
N LYS A 256 13.92 -6.08 4.03
CA LYS A 256 14.68 -5.29 3.05
C LYS A 256 13.98 -5.33 1.71
N ASP A 257 14.04 -4.24 0.97
CA ASP A 257 13.60 -4.23 -0.41
C ASP A 257 14.43 -5.18 -1.26
N ALA A 258 13.77 -5.78 -2.25
CA ALA A 258 14.42 -6.67 -3.20
C ALA A 258 15.63 -6.03 -3.89
N LYS A 259 15.62 -4.71 -4.13
CA LYS A 259 16.73 -3.95 -4.74
C LYS A 259 17.95 -3.82 -3.83
N ASP A 260 17.75 -3.87 -2.51
CA ASP A 260 18.81 -3.67 -1.51
C ASP A 260 19.43 -4.98 -1.03
N LEU A 261 18.81 -6.11 -1.37
CA LEU A 261 19.35 -7.43 -1.10
C LEU A 261 20.66 -7.68 -1.83
N LYS A 262 21.53 -8.42 -1.15
CA LYS A 262 22.87 -8.77 -1.65
C LYS A 262 23.08 -10.27 -1.60
N GLN A 263 23.98 -10.75 -2.46
CA GLN A 263 24.45 -12.13 -2.37
C GLN A 263 25.03 -12.37 -0.97
N GLY A 264 24.54 -13.42 -0.30
CA GLY A 264 24.91 -13.76 1.07
C GLY A 264 23.82 -13.51 2.10
N ASP A 265 22.86 -12.61 1.84
CA ASP A 265 21.74 -12.36 2.75
C ASP A 265 20.92 -13.63 3.00
N LEU A 266 20.39 -13.78 4.21
CA LEU A 266 19.71 -15.00 4.64
C LEU A 266 18.19 -14.84 4.52
N ILE A 267 17.58 -15.56 3.59
CA ILE A 267 16.12 -15.62 3.42
C ILE A 267 15.56 -16.80 4.22
N PRO A 268 14.49 -16.60 5.01
CA PRO A 268 13.83 -17.67 5.75
C PRO A 268 12.92 -18.53 4.86
N LEU A 269 12.91 -19.82 5.16
CA LEU A 269 12.04 -20.83 4.60
C LEU A 269 11.25 -21.51 5.71
N LEU A 270 9.96 -21.71 5.48
CA LEU A 270 9.08 -22.44 6.39
C LEU A 270 9.54 -23.90 6.57
N LEU A 271 9.48 -24.44 7.80
CA LEU A 271 9.80 -25.86 8.10
C LEU A 271 8.64 -26.64 8.72
N ASN A 272 7.46 -26.07 8.86
CA ASN A 272 6.32 -26.79 9.37
C ASN A 272 5.00 -26.19 8.90
N LEU A 273 3.96 -27.02 8.99
CA LEU A 273 2.59 -26.60 8.83
C LEU A 273 1.94 -26.31 10.18
N PRO A 274 0.91 -25.44 10.24
CA PRO A 274 0.26 -25.08 11.49
C PRO A 274 -0.38 -26.30 12.17
N THR A 275 -0.15 -26.46 13.48
CA THR A 275 -0.68 -27.58 14.28
C THR A 275 -2.09 -27.29 14.82
N GLY A 276 -2.95 -28.32 14.96
CA GLY A 276 -4.18 -28.22 15.76
C GLY A 276 -5.52 -28.17 15.02
N GLN A 277 -5.57 -28.49 13.72
CA GLN A 277 -6.82 -28.51 12.93
C GLN A 277 -7.00 -29.79 12.09
N GLU A 278 -6.49 -30.90 12.61
CA GLU A 278 -6.49 -32.19 11.89
C GLU A 278 -7.90 -32.78 11.83
N LYS A 279 -8.39 -33.04 10.61
CA LYS A 279 -9.61 -33.82 10.39
C LYS A 279 -9.23 -35.25 10.05
N THR A 280 -9.52 -36.19 10.96
CA THR A 280 -9.48 -37.63 10.69
C THR A 280 -10.89 -38.20 10.81
N GLU A 281 -11.80 -37.71 9.97
CA GLU A 281 -13.15 -38.24 9.88
C GLU A 281 -13.27 -39.19 8.69
N ASP A 282 -14.02 -40.27 8.87
CA ASP A 282 -14.33 -41.18 7.77
C ASP A 282 -15.20 -40.44 6.73
N LEU A 283 -14.86 -40.56 5.44
CA LEU A 283 -15.55 -39.82 4.39
C LEU A 283 -16.88 -40.48 4.01
N ASN A 284 -17.97 -39.72 4.11
CA ASN A 284 -19.26 -40.10 3.55
C ASN A 284 -19.26 -39.94 2.03
N LEU A 285 -19.03 -41.03 1.30
CA LEU A 285 -18.97 -41.04 -0.16
C LEU A 285 -20.30 -40.68 -0.83
N ILE A 286 -21.44 -40.83 -0.16
CA ILE A 286 -22.76 -40.45 -0.71
C ILE A 286 -22.86 -38.93 -0.84
N SER A 287 -22.29 -38.19 0.12
CA SER A 287 -22.25 -36.73 0.13
C SER A 287 -21.32 -36.15 -0.96
N LEU A 288 -20.27 -36.88 -1.34
CA LEU A 288 -19.29 -36.45 -2.35
C LEU A 288 -19.74 -36.64 -3.80
N LEU A 289 -20.84 -37.36 -4.04
CA LEU A 289 -21.38 -37.56 -5.39
C LEU A 289 -22.27 -36.36 -5.78
N LYS A 290 -22.03 -35.71 -6.92
CA LYS A 290 -22.92 -34.61 -7.39
C LYS A 290 -24.27 -35.15 -7.89
N ASP A 291 -25.25 -34.28 -8.11
CA ASP A 291 -26.53 -34.67 -8.74
C ASP A 291 -26.33 -35.13 -10.20
N GLY A 292 -27.22 -35.98 -10.72
CA GLY A 292 -27.17 -36.46 -12.11
C GLY A 292 -26.72 -37.92 -12.31
N PHE A 293 -26.64 -38.73 -11.24
CA PHE A 293 -26.30 -40.16 -11.31
C PHE A 293 -27.52 -41.09 -11.15
N ASP A 294 -28.41 -41.11 -12.16
CA ASP A 294 -29.64 -41.93 -12.13
C ASP A 294 -29.39 -43.45 -12.16
N ASP A 295 -28.16 -43.85 -12.51
CA ASP A 295 -27.73 -45.24 -12.54
C ASP A 295 -26.90 -45.66 -11.32
N VAL A 296 -26.80 -44.81 -10.28
CA VAL A 296 -26.11 -45.12 -9.01
C VAL A 296 -27.11 -45.49 -7.92
N TYR A 297 -26.80 -46.54 -7.18
CA TYR A 297 -27.69 -47.17 -6.21
C TYR A 297 -26.98 -47.35 -4.86
N ILE A 298 -27.75 -47.17 -3.80
CA ILE A 298 -27.42 -47.50 -2.42
C ILE A 298 -27.98 -48.88 -2.12
N ASP A 299 -27.11 -49.79 -1.72
CA ASP A 299 -27.40 -51.16 -1.35
C ASP A 299 -27.39 -51.28 0.18
N PHE A 300 -28.46 -51.86 0.73
CA PHE A 300 -28.72 -51.97 2.16
C PHE A 300 -28.33 -53.36 2.67
N PRO A 301 -28.01 -53.49 3.98
CA PRO A 301 -27.80 -54.79 4.59
C PRO A 301 -29.09 -55.62 4.56
N ASP A 302 -28.95 -56.95 4.58
CA ASP A 302 -30.07 -57.90 4.42
C ASP A 302 -31.22 -57.66 5.44
N HIS A 303 -30.89 -57.16 6.63
CA HIS A 303 -31.85 -56.89 7.71
C HIS A 303 -32.66 -55.60 7.53
N TRP A 304 -32.35 -54.75 6.53
CA TRP A 304 -33.08 -53.49 6.31
C TRP A 304 -34.58 -53.71 6.04
N CYS A 305 -34.93 -54.87 5.48
CA CYS A 305 -36.32 -55.20 5.21
C CYS A 305 -37.22 -55.26 6.46
N GLU A 306 -36.61 -55.50 7.63
CA GLU A 306 -37.27 -55.54 8.93
C GLU A 306 -37.41 -54.14 9.57
N LEU A 307 -36.70 -53.15 9.03
CA LEU A 307 -36.62 -51.77 9.54
C LEU A 307 -37.56 -50.80 8.82
N HIS A 308 -38.36 -51.28 7.86
CA HIS A 308 -39.28 -50.45 7.08
C HIS A 308 -40.39 -49.83 7.95
N THR A 309 -40.32 -48.53 8.18
CA THR A 309 -41.37 -47.77 8.86
C THR A 309 -42.54 -47.44 7.93
N GLU A 310 -43.73 -47.23 8.49
CA GLU A 310 -44.88 -46.76 7.70
C GLU A 310 -44.63 -45.36 7.10
N SER A 311 -43.86 -44.51 7.78
CA SER A 311 -43.41 -43.22 7.27
C SER A 311 -42.51 -43.36 6.05
N LEU A 312 -41.52 -44.26 6.07
CA LEU A 312 -40.67 -44.56 4.92
C LEU A 312 -41.48 -45.05 3.72
N LYS A 313 -42.39 -46.01 3.93
CA LYS A 313 -43.24 -46.55 2.85
C LYS A 313 -44.18 -45.49 2.27
N THR A 314 -44.72 -44.62 3.12
CA THR A 314 -45.60 -43.51 2.70
C THR A 314 -44.83 -42.49 1.87
N LYS A 315 -43.67 -42.05 2.36
CA LYS A 315 -42.83 -41.09 1.66
C LYS A 315 -42.30 -41.65 0.34
N LEU A 316 -41.87 -42.91 0.32
CA LEU A 316 -41.47 -43.61 -0.89
C LEU A 316 -42.61 -43.72 -1.92
N LYS A 317 -43.87 -43.87 -1.47
CA LYS A 317 -45.06 -43.86 -2.33
C LYS A 317 -45.35 -42.49 -2.95
N GLU A 318 -45.06 -41.42 -2.24
CA GLU A 318 -45.17 -40.04 -2.76
C GLU A 318 -44.11 -39.77 -3.84
N ILE A 319 -42.87 -40.19 -3.60
CA ILE A 319 -41.73 -39.88 -4.49
C ILE A 319 -41.68 -40.79 -5.72
N GLU A 320 -41.98 -42.09 -5.56
CA GLU A 320 -42.04 -43.05 -6.68
C GLU A 320 -43.47 -43.61 -6.80
N PRO A 321 -44.37 -43.00 -7.60
CA PRO A 321 -45.77 -43.40 -7.68
C PRO A 321 -46.00 -44.77 -8.34
N ASN A 322 -45.03 -45.34 -9.06
CA ASN A 322 -45.14 -46.67 -9.65
C ASN A 322 -44.96 -47.78 -8.59
N SER A 323 -45.90 -48.72 -8.51
CA SER A 323 -45.87 -49.80 -7.51
C SER A 323 -44.79 -50.84 -7.75
N GLU A 324 -44.41 -51.09 -9.02
CA GLU A 324 -43.46 -52.14 -9.36
C GLU A 324 -42.02 -51.80 -8.90
N PRO A 325 -41.47 -50.60 -9.17
CA PRO A 325 -40.17 -50.18 -8.64
C PRO A 325 -40.14 -50.13 -7.12
N ARG A 326 -41.16 -49.55 -6.46
CA ARG A 326 -41.22 -49.50 -4.99
C ARG A 326 -41.14 -50.88 -4.35
N HIS A 327 -41.96 -51.82 -4.84
CA HIS A 327 -41.95 -53.19 -4.32
C HIS A 327 -40.58 -53.84 -4.53
N ARG A 328 -39.96 -53.59 -5.68
CA ARG A 328 -38.62 -54.10 -5.99
C ARG A 328 -37.55 -53.53 -5.05
N TYR A 329 -37.56 -52.22 -4.79
CA TYR A 329 -36.60 -51.54 -3.90
C TYR A 329 -36.67 -52.11 -2.48
N LEU A 330 -37.86 -52.16 -1.90
CA LEU A 330 -38.06 -52.68 -0.54
C LEU A 330 -37.75 -54.18 -0.44
N LYS A 331 -38.05 -54.96 -1.49
CA LYS A 331 -37.81 -56.42 -1.48
C LYS A 331 -36.36 -56.79 -1.71
N GLN A 332 -35.67 -56.09 -2.61
CA GLN A 332 -34.29 -56.39 -3.02
C GLN A 332 -33.25 -55.59 -2.22
N GLY A 333 -33.67 -54.68 -1.36
CA GLY A 333 -32.78 -53.99 -0.43
C GLY A 333 -31.88 -52.95 -1.08
N TYR A 334 -32.39 -52.15 -2.03
CA TYR A 334 -31.64 -51.04 -2.61
C TYR A 334 -32.52 -49.86 -3.00
N LEU A 335 -31.94 -48.67 -3.09
CA LEU A 335 -32.57 -47.45 -3.58
C LEU A 335 -31.65 -46.74 -4.59
N PRO A 336 -32.18 -46.12 -5.66
CA PRO A 336 -31.44 -45.12 -6.42
C PRO A 336 -30.92 -44.00 -5.49
N ILE A 337 -29.73 -43.47 -5.73
CA ILE A 337 -29.10 -42.48 -4.85
C ILE A 337 -29.97 -41.23 -4.63
N ASN A 338 -30.63 -40.73 -5.68
CA ASN A 338 -31.53 -39.58 -5.60
C ASN A 338 -32.77 -39.84 -4.72
N LEU A 339 -33.22 -41.11 -4.68
CA LEU A 339 -34.34 -41.53 -3.84
C LEU A 339 -33.89 -41.73 -2.39
N TYR A 340 -32.69 -42.28 -2.18
CA TYR A 340 -32.08 -42.37 -0.85
C TYR A 340 -31.92 -40.99 -0.21
N ARG A 341 -31.40 -39.99 -0.92
CA ARG A 341 -31.21 -38.61 -0.39
C ARG A 341 -32.50 -38.01 0.18
N GLN A 342 -33.64 -38.28 -0.45
CA GLN A 342 -34.94 -37.80 0.02
C GLN A 342 -35.52 -38.62 1.18
N LEU A 343 -34.96 -39.80 1.44
CA LEU A 343 -35.43 -40.76 2.42
C LEU A 343 -34.40 -41.00 3.54
N GLU A 344 -33.23 -40.36 3.50
CA GLU A 344 -32.07 -40.66 4.35
C GLU A 344 -32.45 -40.70 5.84
N SER A 345 -33.20 -39.71 6.31
CA SER A 345 -33.67 -39.60 7.70
C SER A 345 -34.72 -40.65 8.11
N LEU A 346 -35.22 -41.47 7.18
CA LEU A 346 -36.30 -42.44 7.37
C LEU A 346 -35.86 -43.90 7.19
N VAL A 347 -34.65 -44.12 6.67
CA VAL A 347 -34.13 -45.44 6.27
C VAL A 347 -33.66 -46.28 7.48
N ASN A 348 -33.32 -45.65 8.60
CA ASN A 348 -32.90 -46.28 9.87
C ASN A 348 -31.74 -47.28 9.76
N VAL A 349 -30.75 -47.01 8.90
CA VAL A 349 -29.52 -47.82 8.77
C VAL A 349 -28.31 -46.89 8.89
N GLU A 350 -27.28 -47.33 9.62
CA GLU A 350 -26.03 -46.60 9.76
C GLU A 350 -25.28 -46.50 8.42
N LEU A 351 -24.70 -45.33 8.13
CA LEU A 351 -23.98 -45.06 6.87
C LEU A 351 -22.86 -46.08 6.62
N SER A 352 -22.18 -46.56 7.66
CA SER A 352 -21.08 -47.53 7.55
C SER A 352 -21.48 -48.91 7.03
N GLU A 353 -22.77 -49.24 7.10
CA GLU A 353 -23.32 -50.51 6.63
C GLU A 353 -23.77 -50.46 5.16
N LEU A 354 -23.86 -49.27 4.59
CA LEU A 354 -24.33 -49.07 3.23
C LEU A 354 -23.23 -49.33 2.20
N ARG A 355 -23.62 -49.81 1.02
CA ARG A 355 -22.72 -49.98 -0.13
C ARG A 355 -23.22 -49.17 -1.32
N ILE A 356 -22.29 -48.62 -2.08
CA ILE A 356 -22.57 -47.85 -3.29
C ILE A 356 -22.14 -48.66 -4.51
N TYR A 357 -22.99 -48.71 -5.53
CA TYR A 357 -22.65 -49.30 -6.82
C TYR A 357 -23.36 -48.60 -7.97
N ARG A 358 -22.81 -48.74 -9.18
CA ARG A 358 -23.38 -48.22 -10.42
C ARG A 358 -23.95 -49.36 -11.26
N ARG A 359 -25.20 -49.22 -11.70
CA ARG A 359 -25.98 -50.23 -12.43
C ARG A 359 -25.66 -50.23 -13.92
N SER A 360 -24.45 -50.68 -14.27
CA SER A 360 -24.07 -51.03 -15.65
C SER A 360 -22.92 -52.06 -15.65
N GLY A 361 -23.23 -53.35 -15.85
CA GLY A 361 -22.24 -54.44 -15.87
C GLY A 361 -22.09 -55.19 -14.54
N LYS A 362 -20.94 -55.88 -14.33
CA LYS A 362 -20.61 -56.53 -13.04
C LYS A 362 -20.49 -55.45 -11.95
N ALA A 363 -21.38 -55.48 -10.96
CA ALA A 363 -21.41 -54.50 -9.88
C ALA A 363 -20.16 -54.63 -8.99
N ASN A 364 -19.31 -53.61 -9.01
CA ASN A 364 -18.22 -53.43 -8.04
C ASN A 364 -18.74 -52.53 -6.93
N TYR A 365 -18.93 -53.09 -5.75
CA TYR A 365 -19.45 -52.41 -4.57
C TYR A 365 -18.29 -51.76 -3.80
N MET A 366 -18.54 -50.57 -3.25
CA MET A 366 -17.69 -49.97 -2.24
C MET A 366 -18.54 -49.55 -1.04
N LYS A 367 -17.96 -49.53 0.16
CA LYS A 367 -18.67 -49.02 1.34
C LYS A 367 -18.99 -47.54 1.16
N ALA A 368 -20.13 -47.09 1.68
CA ALA A 368 -20.52 -45.69 1.64
C ALA A 368 -19.65 -44.80 2.54
N VAL A 369 -19.01 -45.39 3.55
CA VAL A 369 -18.04 -44.73 4.43
C VAL A 369 -16.64 -45.23 4.08
N LEU A 370 -15.77 -44.30 3.66
CA LEU A 370 -14.37 -44.57 3.38
C LEU A 370 -13.50 -44.14 4.57
N LYS A 371 -12.84 -45.12 5.19
CA LYS A 371 -11.92 -44.87 6.29
C LYS A 371 -10.62 -44.26 5.75
N ILE A 372 -10.25 -43.09 6.27
CA ILE A 372 -8.99 -42.43 5.96
C ILE A 372 -7.94 -42.91 6.96
N ASP A 373 -7.25 -43.99 6.60
CA ASP A 373 -6.15 -44.56 7.39
C ASP A 373 -4.80 -44.43 6.67
N GLU A 374 -3.72 -44.80 7.39
CA GLU A 374 -2.35 -44.80 6.87
C GLU A 374 -2.21 -45.57 5.55
N GLY A 375 -2.96 -46.67 5.41
CA GLY A 375 -2.95 -47.47 4.20
C GLY A 375 -3.58 -46.74 3.01
N PHE A 376 -4.70 -46.07 3.22
CA PHE A 376 -5.34 -45.26 2.18
C PHE A 376 -4.48 -44.06 1.77
N ALA A 377 -3.89 -43.35 2.73
CA ALA A 377 -2.97 -42.26 2.43
C ALA A 377 -1.77 -42.73 1.60
N ARG A 378 -1.15 -43.86 1.98
CA ARG A 378 -0.08 -44.50 1.19
C ARG A 378 -0.53 -44.90 -0.21
N LEU A 379 -1.77 -45.37 -0.36
CA LEU A 379 -2.33 -45.70 -1.67
C LEU A 379 -2.45 -44.47 -2.59
N LEU A 380 -2.85 -43.32 -2.05
CA LEU A 380 -2.85 -42.06 -2.79
C LEU A 380 -1.44 -41.69 -3.26
N GLY A 381 -0.43 -41.85 -2.39
CA GLY A 381 0.97 -41.69 -2.76
C GLY A 381 1.37 -42.53 -3.97
N TYR A 382 1.09 -43.85 -3.93
CA TYR A 382 1.34 -44.73 -5.08
C TYR A 382 0.57 -44.32 -6.33
N TYR A 383 -0.64 -43.75 -6.17
CA TYR A 383 -1.43 -43.30 -7.31
C TYR A 383 -0.80 -42.09 -8.02
N LEU A 384 -0.19 -41.19 -7.25
CA LEU A 384 0.44 -39.99 -7.78
C LEU A 384 1.74 -40.31 -8.52
N SER A 385 2.51 -41.29 -8.06
CA SER A 385 3.74 -41.73 -8.71
C SER A 385 3.49 -42.71 -9.85
N GLU A 386 2.84 -43.84 -9.56
CA GLU A 386 2.79 -45.01 -10.45
C GLU A 386 1.39 -45.31 -10.99
N GLY A 387 0.40 -44.54 -10.54
CA GLY A 387 -1.01 -44.75 -10.85
C GLY A 387 -1.51 -43.96 -12.05
N CYS A 388 -2.43 -44.56 -12.80
CA CYS A 388 -3.26 -43.83 -13.75
C CYS A 388 -4.70 -44.33 -13.73
N VAL A 389 -5.62 -43.44 -14.11
CA VAL A 389 -7.02 -43.77 -14.36
C VAL A 389 -7.27 -43.72 -15.86
N SER A 390 -7.87 -44.77 -16.40
CA SER A 390 -8.36 -44.80 -17.77
C SER A 390 -9.85 -45.15 -17.78
N GLN A 391 -10.65 -44.38 -18.50
CA GLN A 391 -12.08 -44.64 -18.62
C GLN A 391 -12.32 -45.76 -19.64
N ASN A 392 -13.12 -46.77 -19.26
CA ASN A 392 -13.49 -47.88 -20.13
C ASN A 392 -15.00 -48.11 -20.06
N GLY A 393 -15.74 -47.56 -21.04
CA GLY A 393 -17.19 -47.50 -21.00
C GLY A 393 -17.70 -46.71 -19.79
N ASN A 394 -18.57 -47.33 -18.99
CA ASN A 394 -19.20 -46.70 -17.82
C ASN A 394 -18.40 -46.86 -16.52
N THR A 395 -17.19 -47.42 -16.57
CA THR A 395 -16.33 -47.64 -15.39
C THR A 395 -14.92 -47.12 -15.63
N TYR A 396 -14.14 -47.01 -14.54
CA TYR A 396 -12.74 -46.65 -14.60
C TYR A 396 -11.87 -47.88 -14.34
N LYS A 397 -10.79 -48.00 -15.12
CA LYS A 397 -9.68 -48.90 -14.88
C LYS A 397 -8.58 -48.11 -14.19
N ILE A 398 -8.24 -48.49 -12.96
CA ILE A 398 -7.13 -47.94 -12.20
C ILE A 398 -5.94 -48.90 -12.37
N ILE A 399 -4.79 -48.36 -12.76
CA ILE A 399 -3.58 -49.13 -13.07
C ILE A 399 -2.42 -48.54 -12.30
N PHE A 400 -1.70 -49.37 -11.55
CA PHE A 400 -0.41 -49.03 -10.94
C PHE A 400 0.69 -49.81 -11.64
N THR A 401 1.78 -49.17 -12.01
CA THR A 401 2.90 -49.81 -12.71
C THR A 401 4.13 -49.82 -11.81
N PHE A 402 4.80 -50.95 -11.65
CA PHE A 402 6.01 -51.05 -10.83
C PHE A 402 7.10 -51.82 -11.56
N GLY A 403 8.36 -51.57 -11.26
CA GLY A 403 9.48 -52.36 -11.77
C GLY A 403 9.42 -53.82 -11.33
N LEU A 404 10.01 -54.74 -12.10
CA LEU A 404 10.03 -56.18 -11.73
C LEU A 404 10.72 -56.49 -10.39
N HIS A 405 11.50 -55.54 -9.86
CA HIS A 405 12.20 -55.66 -8.58
C HIS A 405 11.35 -55.14 -7.39
N GLU A 406 10.24 -54.46 -7.63
CA GLU A 406 9.42 -53.78 -6.62
C GLU A 406 8.24 -54.63 -6.16
N LYS A 407 8.48 -55.92 -5.92
CA LYS A 407 7.42 -56.88 -5.55
C LYS A 407 6.74 -56.51 -4.23
N GLU A 408 7.49 -55.97 -3.27
CA GLU A 408 6.98 -55.50 -1.98
C GLU A 408 5.86 -54.45 -2.17
N TYR A 409 6.05 -53.50 -3.10
CA TYR A 409 5.07 -52.44 -3.35
C TYR A 409 3.85 -52.99 -4.10
N VAL A 410 4.05 -53.95 -5.02
CA VAL A 410 2.96 -54.66 -5.70
C VAL A 410 2.07 -55.38 -4.68
N GLU A 411 2.65 -56.10 -3.73
CA GLU A 411 1.91 -56.82 -2.68
C GLU A 411 1.16 -55.84 -1.75
N ASP A 412 1.80 -54.73 -1.38
CA ASP A 412 1.19 -53.68 -0.58
C ASP A 412 -0.05 -53.07 -1.27
N VAL A 413 0.06 -52.69 -2.55
CA VAL A 413 -1.08 -52.15 -3.31
C VAL A 413 -2.23 -53.17 -3.43
N ILE A 414 -1.94 -54.45 -3.62
CA ILE A 414 -2.98 -55.51 -3.65
C ILE A 414 -3.73 -55.56 -2.32
N ASN A 415 -3.00 -55.61 -1.21
CA ASN A 415 -3.58 -55.65 0.12
C ASN A 415 -4.45 -54.41 0.42
N LEU A 416 -3.99 -53.23 -0.02
CA LEU A 416 -4.73 -51.97 0.14
C LEU A 416 -6.02 -51.96 -0.70
N MET A 417 -5.99 -52.49 -1.93
CA MET A 417 -7.20 -52.63 -2.77
C MET A 417 -8.22 -53.58 -2.16
N GLU A 418 -7.77 -54.72 -1.62
CA GLU A 418 -8.64 -55.70 -0.97
C GLU A 418 -9.35 -55.10 0.26
N LYS A 419 -8.65 -54.26 1.05
CA LYS A 419 -9.25 -53.52 2.17
C LYS A 419 -10.35 -52.55 1.72
N LEU A 420 -10.24 -51.98 0.53
CA LEU A 420 -11.29 -51.14 -0.07
C LEU A 420 -12.47 -51.95 -0.65
N GLY A 421 -12.43 -53.28 -0.56
CA GLY A 421 -13.43 -54.18 -1.15
C GLY A 421 -13.25 -54.38 -2.65
N LEU A 422 -12.09 -54.00 -3.20
CA LEU A 422 -11.80 -54.06 -4.63
C LEU A 422 -10.92 -55.26 -4.95
N ARG A 423 -11.22 -55.94 -6.06
CA ARG A 423 -10.38 -57.03 -6.55
C ARG A 423 -9.25 -56.48 -7.41
N ALA A 424 -8.00 -56.76 -7.02
CA ALA A 424 -6.82 -56.48 -7.83
C ALA A 424 -6.50 -57.64 -8.80
N CYS A 425 -5.97 -57.30 -9.96
CA CYS A 425 -5.45 -58.23 -10.96
C CYS A 425 -4.02 -57.83 -11.31
N VAL A 426 -3.06 -58.76 -11.24
CA VAL A 426 -1.65 -58.48 -11.53
C VAL A 426 -1.30 -59.01 -12.92
N GLU A 427 -0.83 -58.13 -13.79
CA GLU A 427 -0.32 -58.46 -15.11
C GLU A 427 1.20 -58.28 -15.13
N LYS A 428 1.96 -59.35 -15.39
CA LYS A 428 3.41 -59.26 -15.57
C LYS A 428 3.74 -58.89 -17.02
N ARG A 429 4.40 -57.75 -17.23
CA ARG A 429 4.87 -57.25 -18.52
C ARG A 429 6.38 -57.47 -18.69
N LYS A 430 6.95 -57.02 -19.83
CA LYS A 430 8.36 -57.24 -20.19
C LYS A 430 9.34 -56.74 -19.12
N SER A 431 9.09 -55.57 -18.55
CA SER A 431 9.96 -54.90 -17.57
C SER A 431 9.25 -54.41 -16.30
N THR A 432 7.94 -54.63 -16.20
CA THR A 432 7.12 -54.10 -15.09
C THR A 432 6.02 -55.08 -14.66
N PHE A 433 5.51 -54.89 -13.45
CA PHE A 433 4.21 -55.41 -13.00
C PHE A 433 3.16 -54.32 -13.15
N ALA A 434 1.97 -54.67 -13.64
CA ALA A 434 0.82 -53.77 -13.66
C ALA A 434 -0.28 -54.33 -12.74
N VAL A 435 -0.59 -53.61 -11.66
CA VAL A 435 -1.70 -53.92 -10.76
C VAL A 435 -2.93 -53.17 -11.25
N CYS A 436 -3.94 -53.90 -11.72
CA CYS A 436 -5.15 -53.35 -12.30
C CYS A 436 -6.35 -53.64 -11.41
N THR A 437 -7.21 -52.64 -11.20
CA THR A 437 -8.56 -52.84 -10.68
C THR A 437 -9.58 -52.04 -11.50
N THR A 438 -10.85 -52.40 -11.41
CA THR A 438 -11.94 -51.63 -12.00
C THR A 438 -12.86 -51.12 -10.90
N SER A 439 -13.08 -49.82 -10.84
CA SER A 439 -14.01 -49.22 -9.90
C SER A 439 -14.48 -47.89 -10.44
N TRP A 440 -15.78 -47.77 -10.69
CA TRP A 440 -16.37 -46.50 -11.09
C TRP A 440 -16.20 -45.46 -9.99
N LEU A 441 -16.51 -45.83 -8.74
CA LEU A 441 -16.49 -44.88 -7.62
C LEU A 441 -15.07 -44.41 -7.30
N LEU A 442 -14.11 -45.33 -7.12
CA LEU A 442 -12.73 -44.93 -6.82
C LEU A 442 -12.11 -44.12 -7.96
N GLY A 443 -12.35 -44.51 -9.22
CA GLY A 443 -11.87 -43.74 -10.37
C GLY A 443 -12.52 -42.34 -10.48
N TYR A 444 -13.82 -42.23 -10.17
CA TYR A 444 -14.51 -40.95 -10.10
C TYR A 444 -13.96 -40.08 -8.96
N LEU A 445 -13.74 -40.65 -7.77
CA LEU A 445 -13.16 -39.92 -6.65
C LEU A 445 -11.76 -39.40 -6.98
N LEU A 446 -10.86 -40.25 -7.48
CA LEU A 446 -9.50 -39.87 -7.83
C LEU A 446 -9.44 -38.81 -8.94
N LYS A 447 -10.32 -38.91 -9.95
CA LYS A 447 -10.25 -38.06 -11.14
C LYS A 447 -11.08 -36.78 -11.01
N GLU A 448 -12.33 -36.88 -10.55
CA GLU A 448 -13.33 -35.80 -10.65
C GLU A 448 -13.58 -35.11 -9.30
N VAL A 449 -13.42 -35.81 -8.17
CA VAL A 449 -13.64 -35.23 -6.82
C VAL A 449 -12.34 -34.68 -6.25
N TRP A 450 -11.32 -35.52 -6.12
CA TRP A 450 -10.02 -35.17 -5.56
C TRP A 450 -9.03 -34.59 -6.57
N GLN A 451 -9.36 -34.66 -7.86
CA GLN A 451 -8.56 -34.09 -8.94
C GLN A 451 -7.08 -34.50 -8.87
N CYS A 452 -6.79 -35.74 -8.50
CA CYS A 452 -5.43 -36.27 -8.35
C CYS A 452 -4.64 -36.39 -9.67
N GLY A 453 -5.23 -35.98 -10.79
CA GLY A 453 -4.63 -35.99 -12.13
C GLY A 453 -4.61 -37.36 -12.82
N ASP A 454 -4.96 -37.37 -14.11
CA ASP A 454 -4.89 -38.57 -14.97
C ASP A 454 -3.61 -38.63 -15.82
N LYS A 455 -2.83 -37.55 -15.86
CA LYS A 455 -1.53 -37.42 -16.54
C LYS A 455 -0.49 -36.78 -15.62
N ALA A 456 0.78 -37.06 -15.88
CA ALA A 456 1.90 -36.63 -15.05
C ALA A 456 1.94 -35.10 -14.74
N PRO A 457 1.67 -34.18 -15.68
CA PRO A 457 1.70 -32.74 -15.38
C PRO A 457 0.57 -32.25 -14.47
N PHE A 458 -0.50 -33.04 -14.31
CA PHE A 458 -1.69 -32.68 -13.53
C PHE A 458 -1.81 -33.48 -12.24
N LYS A 459 -0.83 -34.33 -11.92
CA LYS A 459 -0.80 -35.05 -10.64
C LYS A 459 -0.71 -34.04 -9.50
N ALA A 460 -1.48 -34.24 -8.44
CA ALA A 460 -1.43 -33.46 -7.21
C ALA A 460 -2.09 -34.25 -6.08
N PHE A 461 -1.65 -34.06 -4.84
CA PHE A 461 -2.45 -34.47 -3.68
C PHE A 461 -3.77 -33.67 -3.66
N PRO A 462 -4.88 -34.27 -3.18
CA PRO A 462 -6.13 -33.54 -3.00
C PRO A 462 -5.97 -32.41 -1.98
N ASP A 463 -6.72 -31.33 -2.14
CA ASP A 463 -6.61 -30.15 -1.27
C ASP A 463 -6.93 -30.48 0.20
N CYS A 464 -7.79 -31.46 0.46
CA CYS A 464 -8.10 -31.95 1.81
C CYS A 464 -6.99 -32.79 2.47
N PHE A 465 -5.98 -33.26 1.71
CA PHE A 465 -4.87 -34.08 2.22
C PHE A 465 -4.05 -33.34 3.29
N PHE A 466 -3.87 -32.03 3.13
CA PHE A 466 -3.09 -31.19 4.03
C PHE A 466 -3.81 -30.89 5.35
N ASN A 467 -5.09 -31.25 5.47
CA ASN A 467 -5.85 -31.23 6.72
C ASN A 467 -5.79 -32.58 7.47
N TRP A 468 -5.20 -33.61 6.88
CA TRP A 468 -5.03 -34.90 7.54
C TRP A 468 -3.89 -34.86 8.55
N SER A 469 -3.90 -35.79 9.50
CA SER A 469 -2.86 -35.86 10.52
C SER A 469 -1.46 -36.05 9.90
N PRO A 470 -0.39 -35.56 10.55
CA PRO A 470 0.98 -35.71 10.08
C PRO A 470 1.36 -37.15 9.74
N ALA A 471 0.87 -38.13 10.51
CA ALA A 471 1.10 -39.55 10.25
C ALA A 471 0.51 -40.02 8.89
N LEU A 472 -0.68 -39.51 8.52
CA LEU A 472 -1.28 -39.80 7.22
C LEU A 472 -0.52 -39.09 6.09
N GLN A 473 -0.11 -37.84 6.32
CA GLN A 473 0.69 -37.08 5.37
C GLN A 473 2.03 -37.78 5.07
N GLU A 474 2.71 -38.28 6.11
CA GLU A 474 3.93 -39.08 6.03
C GLU A 474 3.74 -40.35 5.20
N GLU A 475 2.66 -41.10 5.42
CA GLU A 475 2.38 -42.32 4.67
C GLU A 475 2.04 -42.04 3.20
N GLY A 476 1.35 -40.94 2.89
CA GLY A 476 1.13 -40.49 1.53
C GLY A 476 2.44 -40.09 0.82
N LEU A 477 3.30 -39.32 1.49
CA LEU A 477 4.62 -38.98 0.98
C LEU A 477 5.49 -40.24 0.76
N LYS A 478 5.40 -41.21 1.67
CA LYS A 478 6.08 -42.51 1.53
C LYS A 478 5.60 -43.28 0.30
N GLY A 479 4.29 -43.33 0.03
CA GLY A 479 3.75 -43.93 -1.19
C GLY A 479 4.32 -43.26 -2.46
N LEU A 480 4.37 -41.92 -2.47
CA LEU A 480 4.91 -41.15 -3.58
C LEU A 480 6.41 -41.43 -3.80
N LEU A 481 7.21 -41.39 -2.74
CA LEU A 481 8.66 -41.63 -2.78
C LEU A 481 9.00 -43.08 -3.15
N ARG A 482 8.15 -44.05 -2.83
CA ARG A 482 8.37 -45.44 -3.22
C ARG A 482 8.28 -45.66 -4.73
N GLY A 483 7.45 -44.89 -5.44
CA GLY A 483 7.37 -44.93 -6.90
C GLY A 483 8.38 -44.00 -7.56
N ASP A 484 8.20 -42.69 -7.40
CA ASP A 484 8.97 -41.68 -8.13
C ASP A 484 10.29 -41.29 -7.44
N GLY A 485 10.52 -41.76 -6.22
CA GLY A 485 11.74 -41.49 -5.47
C GLY A 485 12.91 -42.39 -5.90
N SER A 486 14.07 -41.77 -6.06
CA SER A 486 15.32 -42.45 -6.36
C SER A 486 16.25 -42.43 -5.15
N LEU A 487 16.78 -43.60 -4.77
CA LEU A 487 17.84 -43.71 -3.77
C LEU A 487 19.15 -44.06 -4.48
N THR A 488 20.15 -43.20 -4.35
CA THR A 488 21.49 -43.45 -4.88
C THR A 488 22.50 -43.59 -3.74
N THR A 489 23.20 -44.71 -3.68
CA THR A 489 24.34 -44.95 -2.79
C THR A 489 25.58 -45.27 -3.65
N LYS A 490 26.72 -44.60 -3.43
CA LYS A 490 27.95 -44.89 -4.20
C LYS A 490 28.62 -46.17 -3.69
N THR A 491 29.08 -47.03 -4.60
CA THR A 491 29.70 -48.35 -4.34
C THR A 491 31.01 -48.28 -3.55
N SER A 492 31.63 -47.11 -3.40
CA SER A 492 32.97 -46.94 -2.81
C SER A 492 33.09 -45.88 -1.69
N GLY A 493 32.00 -45.32 -1.13
CA GLY A 493 32.10 -44.48 0.07
C GLY A 493 30.90 -43.60 0.39
N SER A 494 30.53 -43.59 1.69
CA SER A 494 29.98 -42.51 2.53
C SER A 494 29.05 -41.42 1.95
N HIS A 495 28.34 -41.63 0.85
CA HIS A 495 27.43 -40.64 0.27
C HIS A 495 26.15 -41.30 -0.25
N ALA A 496 25.01 -40.86 0.28
CA ALA A 496 23.68 -41.23 -0.15
C ALA A 496 22.91 -39.98 -0.58
N LYS A 497 21.98 -40.14 -1.53
CA LYS A 497 21.01 -39.10 -1.87
C LYS A 497 19.65 -39.70 -2.18
N ILE A 498 18.59 -39.00 -1.80
CA ILE A 498 17.23 -39.25 -2.24
C ILE A 498 16.85 -38.15 -3.22
N GLY A 499 16.40 -38.51 -4.42
CA GLY A 499 15.93 -37.56 -5.43
C GLY A 499 14.47 -37.83 -5.79
N PHE A 500 13.70 -36.78 -6.02
CA PHE A 500 12.33 -36.85 -6.55
C PHE A 500 12.22 -35.91 -7.76
N ALA A 501 11.46 -36.34 -8.77
CA ALA A 501 11.28 -35.57 -9.99
C ALA A 501 9.84 -35.68 -10.49
N THR A 502 9.24 -34.57 -10.89
CA THR A 502 7.89 -34.56 -11.47
C THR A 502 7.75 -33.48 -12.54
N THR A 503 6.78 -33.66 -13.44
CA THR A 503 6.38 -32.64 -14.42
C THR A 503 5.29 -31.71 -13.89
N SER A 504 4.63 -32.08 -12.78
CA SER A 504 3.61 -31.27 -12.13
C SER A 504 4.24 -30.29 -11.16
N GLN A 505 4.05 -28.99 -11.39
CA GLN A 505 4.49 -27.94 -10.47
C GLN A 505 3.71 -28.01 -9.15
N LYS A 506 2.39 -28.23 -9.18
CA LYS A 506 1.55 -28.35 -7.97
C LYS A 506 2.03 -29.50 -7.08
N LEU A 507 2.28 -30.69 -7.65
CA LEU A 507 2.80 -31.82 -6.88
C LEU A 507 4.20 -31.55 -6.34
N PHE A 508 5.04 -30.85 -7.11
CA PHE A 508 6.37 -30.47 -6.68
C PHE A 508 6.35 -29.54 -5.47
N GLU A 509 5.50 -28.50 -5.48
CA GLU A 509 5.32 -27.56 -4.36
C GLU A 509 4.74 -28.28 -3.13
N GLN A 510 3.70 -29.08 -3.33
CA GLN A 510 3.10 -29.93 -2.29
C GLN A 510 4.13 -30.88 -1.65
N THR A 511 4.95 -31.54 -2.47
CA THR A 511 6.01 -32.45 -1.98
C THR A 511 7.08 -31.68 -1.22
N THR A 512 7.45 -30.48 -1.69
CA THR A 512 8.43 -29.62 -1.02
C THR A 512 7.93 -29.21 0.36
N LEU A 513 6.66 -28.79 0.47
CA LEU A 513 6.06 -28.40 1.74
C LEU A 513 5.88 -29.59 2.70
N LEU A 514 5.49 -30.76 2.20
CA LEU A 514 5.41 -32.00 3.01
C LEU A 514 6.78 -32.40 3.54
N LEU A 515 7.83 -32.31 2.73
CA LEU A 515 9.21 -32.55 3.19
C LEU A 515 9.62 -31.52 4.24
N GLN A 516 9.32 -30.24 4.00
CA GLN A 516 9.57 -29.19 4.97
C GLN A 516 8.90 -29.50 6.29
N ASN A 517 7.62 -29.93 6.29
CA ASN A 517 6.87 -30.33 7.48
C ASN A 517 7.50 -31.47 8.28
N LEU A 518 8.33 -32.32 7.65
CA LEU A 518 9.15 -33.32 8.33
C LEU A 518 10.48 -32.78 8.85
N GLY A 519 10.68 -31.46 8.80
CA GLY A 519 11.95 -30.77 9.03
C GLY A 519 13.02 -31.13 8.00
N VAL A 520 12.65 -31.40 6.74
CA VAL A 520 13.57 -31.73 5.65
C VAL A 520 13.59 -30.60 4.63
N VAL A 521 14.75 -29.98 4.42
CA VAL A 521 14.91 -28.89 3.44
C VAL A 521 15.65 -29.41 2.21
N PRO A 522 14.95 -29.74 1.11
CA PRO A 522 15.61 -30.27 -0.08
C PRO A 522 16.27 -29.16 -0.90
N TYR A 523 17.35 -29.52 -1.61
CA TYR A 523 17.86 -28.71 -2.72
C TYR A 523 16.92 -28.87 -3.91
N ILE A 524 16.52 -27.78 -4.56
CA ILE A 524 15.60 -27.84 -5.70
C ILE A 524 16.19 -27.24 -6.96
N TYR A 525 15.71 -27.70 -8.11
CA TYR A 525 16.07 -27.15 -9.42
C TYR A 525 15.08 -27.61 -10.49
N ARG A 526 15.01 -26.85 -11.59
CA ARG A 526 14.21 -27.19 -12.76
C ARG A 526 15.11 -27.61 -13.91
N LYS A 527 14.88 -28.79 -14.46
CA LYS A 527 15.55 -29.29 -15.66
C LYS A 527 14.72 -28.94 -16.90
N PRO A 528 15.27 -28.21 -17.89
CA PRO A 528 14.53 -27.85 -19.09
C PRO A 528 14.24 -29.08 -19.97
N ALA A 529 13.26 -28.93 -20.87
CA ALA A 529 12.97 -29.90 -21.92
C ALA A 529 14.22 -30.19 -22.78
N GLN A 530 14.45 -31.46 -23.11
CA GLN A 530 15.55 -31.90 -23.97
C GLN A 530 15.03 -32.82 -25.07
N VAL A 531 15.61 -32.72 -26.27
CA VAL A 531 15.40 -33.70 -27.34
C VAL A 531 16.26 -34.93 -27.03
N CYS A 532 15.63 -36.08 -26.87
CA CYS A 532 16.29 -37.37 -26.66
C CYS A 532 15.90 -38.36 -27.75
N SER A 533 16.74 -39.36 -27.99
CA SER A 533 16.40 -40.47 -28.89
C SER A 533 16.05 -41.70 -28.06
N ILE A 534 14.80 -42.16 -28.15
CA ILE A 534 14.35 -43.41 -27.54
C ILE A 534 14.08 -44.41 -28.66
N GLU A 535 14.84 -45.51 -28.69
CA GLU A 535 14.73 -46.57 -29.71
C GLU A 535 14.79 -46.03 -31.16
N GLY A 536 15.57 -44.98 -31.41
CA GLY A 536 15.73 -44.36 -32.74
C GLY A 536 14.66 -43.34 -33.13
N ARG A 537 13.71 -43.03 -32.24
CA ARG A 537 12.73 -41.94 -32.41
C ARG A 537 13.19 -40.71 -31.64
N GLU A 538 13.16 -39.55 -32.29
CA GLU A 538 13.30 -38.28 -31.58
C GLU A 538 12.07 -38.04 -30.71
N CYS A 539 12.31 -37.79 -29.43
CA CYS A 539 11.28 -37.51 -28.44
C CYS A 539 11.69 -36.25 -27.68
N GLN A 540 10.76 -35.32 -27.49
CA GLN A 540 10.99 -34.16 -26.64
C GLN A 540 10.55 -34.51 -25.22
N SER A 541 11.48 -34.45 -24.28
CA SER A 541 11.16 -34.58 -22.85
C SER A 541 10.50 -33.31 -22.32
N LEU A 542 9.55 -33.46 -21.40
CA LEU A 542 8.94 -32.33 -20.70
C LEU A 542 9.94 -31.72 -19.68
N PRO A 543 9.81 -30.43 -19.33
CA PRO A 543 10.57 -29.86 -18.23
C PRO A 543 10.22 -30.59 -16.92
N LEU A 544 11.25 -30.85 -16.11
CA LEU A 544 11.12 -31.58 -14.85
C LEU A 544 11.47 -30.67 -13.68
N TRP A 545 10.60 -30.63 -12.68
CA TRP A 545 10.91 -30.10 -11.37
C TRP A 545 11.57 -31.20 -10.54
N GLN A 546 12.70 -30.90 -9.93
CA GLN A 546 13.50 -31.88 -9.20
C GLN A 546 13.88 -31.37 -7.82
N LEU A 547 13.87 -32.27 -6.86
CA LEU A 547 14.39 -32.03 -5.52
C LEU A 547 15.35 -33.13 -5.11
N GLU A 548 16.34 -32.77 -4.28
CA GLU A 548 17.36 -33.67 -3.77
C GLU A 548 17.56 -33.48 -2.26
N ILE A 549 17.58 -34.61 -1.55
CA ILE A 549 17.91 -34.71 -0.13
C ILE A 549 19.25 -35.42 -0.04
N ASN A 550 20.27 -34.72 0.44
CA ASN A 550 21.65 -35.20 0.50
C ASN A 550 22.33 -34.97 1.86
N ASN A 551 21.67 -34.23 2.76
CA ASN A 551 22.12 -34.01 4.13
C ASN A 551 21.84 -35.26 4.99
N VAL A 552 22.80 -35.65 5.83
CA VAL A 552 22.74 -36.87 6.65
C VAL A 552 21.56 -36.88 7.61
N ASP A 553 21.29 -35.76 8.30
CA ASP A 553 20.20 -35.65 9.27
C ASP A 553 18.84 -35.75 8.57
N ASN A 554 18.72 -35.14 7.40
CA ASN A 554 17.52 -35.26 6.57
C ASN A 554 17.35 -36.69 6.04
N LEU A 555 18.43 -37.35 5.59
CA LEU A 555 18.40 -38.72 5.08
C LEU A 555 18.02 -39.74 6.15
N ALA A 556 18.45 -39.52 7.40
CA ALA A 556 18.14 -40.38 8.54
C ALA A 556 16.62 -40.50 8.78
N LYS A 557 15.83 -39.48 8.39
CA LYS A 557 14.36 -39.50 8.50
C LYS A 557 13.69 -40.49 7.53
N PHE A 558 14.40 -40.99 6.52
CA PHE A 558 13.85 -41.87 5.47
C PHE A 558 14.28 -43.35 5.57
N VAL A 559 14.95 -43.77 6.64
CA VAL A 559 15.47 -45.16 6.78
C VAL A 559 14.40 -46.25 6.88
N LYS A 560 13.11 -45.89 6.90
CA LYS A 560 11.97 -46.81 6.90
C LYS A 560 10.98 -46.57 5.74
N VAL A 561 11.35 -45.74 4.77
CA VAL A 561 10.43 -45.28 3.72
C VAL A 561 10.43 -46.23 2.53
N PHE A 562 11.59 -46.72 2.08
CA PHE A 562 11.70 -47.56 0.89
C PHE A 562 11.46 -49.05 1.21
N SER A 563 11.85 -49.93 0.28
CA SER A 563 11.80 -51.38 0.47
C SER A 563 12.83 -51.80 1.52
N GLU A 564 12.65 -52.98 2.11
CA GLU A 564 13.56 -53.48 3.14
C GLU A 564 15.03 -53.47 2.66
N GLU A 565 15.30 -53.91 1.43
CA GLU A 565 16.62 -53.89 0.82
C GLU A 565 17.18 -52.46 0.68
N ARG A 566 16.39 -51.53 0.14
CA ARG A 566 16.83 -50.13 -0.04
C ARG A 566 17.03 -49.40 1.29
N ASN A 567 16.20 -49.68 2.29
CA ASN A 567 16.36 -49.16 3.64
C ASN A 567 17.66 -49.64 4.29
N GLN A 568 18.01 -50.92 4.13
CA GLN A 568 19.30 -51.46 4.58
C GLN A 568 20.48 -50.81 3.84
N GLN A 569 20.35 -50.54 2.54
CA GLN A 569 21.37 -49.82 1.76
C GLN A 569 21.57 -48.39 2.28
N LEU A 570 20.49 -47.66 2.56
CA LEU A 570 20.55 -46.31 3.12
C LEU A 570 21.15 -46.32 4.54
N ALA A 571 20.70 -47.22 5.42
CA ALA A 571 21.22 -47.36 6.77
C ALA A 571 22.74 -47.66 6.76
N SER A 572 23.18 -48.60 5.90
CA SER A 572 24.61 -48.92 5.76
C SER A 572 25.42 -47.74 5.20
N ALA A 573 24.84 -46.95 4.30
CA ALA A 573 25.50 -45.75 3.76
C ALA A 573 25.65 -44.64 4.82
N LEU A 574 24.67 -44.48 5.71
CA LEU A 574 24.70 -43.55 6.83
C LEU A 574 25.69 -44.00 7.92
N GLU A 575 25.76 -45.30 8.25
CA GLU A 575 26.75 -45.84 9.20
C GLU A 575 28.19 -45.67 8.72
N LYS A 576 28.43 -45.78 7.41
CA LYS A 576 29.74 -45.59 6.79
C LYS A 576 30.09 -44.12 6.56
N TYR A 577 29.24 -43.19 6.98
CA TYR A 577 29.44 -41.77 6.75
C TYR A 577 30.58 -41.21 7.61
N GLN A 578 31.69 -40.82 6.97
CA GLN A 578 32.84 -40.15 7.61
C GLN A 578 33.00 -38.74 7.01
N GLY A 579 32.05 -37.84 7.25
CA GLY A 579 32.04 -36.53 6.59
C GLY A 579 32.57 -35.39 7.43
N ASN A 580 33.63 -34.71 6.93
CA ASN A 580 33.92 -33.30 7.14
C ASN A 580 33.92 -32.59 5.74
N LYS A 581 33.46 -31.34 5.67
CA LYS A 581 33.42 -30.38 4.52
C LYS A 581 32.30 -30.42 3.44
N HIS A 582 31.64 -31.53 3.13
CA HIS A 582 30.51 -31.56 2.17
C HIS A 582 29.14 -31.90 2.80
N SER A 583 29.13 -32.05 4.12
CA SER A 583 27.99 -32.41 4.97
C SER A 583 27.23 -31.21 5.54
N PHE A 584 27.82 -30.01 5.51
CA PHE A 584 27.19 -28.84 6.12
C PHE A 584 25.94 -28.47 5.32
N PRO A 585 24.78 -28.33 5.98
CA PRO A 585 23.59 -27.84 5.31
C PRO A 585 23.91 -26.48 4.70
N ARG A 586 23.44 -26.22 3.46
CA ARG A 586 23.54 -24.88 2.83
C ARG A 586 22.56 -23.87 3.44
N TYR A 587 22.04 -24.22 4.61
CA TYR A 587 21.05 -23.52 5.36
C TYR A 587 21.34 -23.75 6.85
N HIS A 588 20.85 -22.85 7.69
CA HIS A 588 20.88 -23.02 9.13
C HIS A 588 19.44 -23.13 9.62
N VAL A 589 19.18 -23.93 10.65
CA VAL A 589 17.85 -24.04 11.25
C VAL A 589 17.88 -23.35 12.60
N SER A 590 16.92 -22.48 12.85
CA SER A 590 16.59 -21.97 14.18
C SER A 590 15.11 -22.18 14.40
N ASN A 591 14.74 -22.80 15.53
CA ASN A 591 13.37 -23.21 15.83
C ASN A 591 12.71 -23.95 14.64
N GLN A 592 11.63 -23.43 14.07
CA GLN A 592 10.88 -24.04 12.97
C GLN A 592 11.11 -23.30 11.63
N VAL A 593 12.27 -22.64 11.46
CA VAL A 593 12.63 -21.92 10.23
C VAL A 593 14.02 -22.30 9.73
N ALA A 594 14.17 -22.43 8.42
CA ALA A 594 15.47 -22.58 7.76
C ALA A 594 15.91 -21.30 7.06
N PHE A 595 17.14 -20.89 7.30
CA PHE A 595 17.75 -19.70 6.71
C PHE A 595 18.67 -20.08 5.57
N VAL A 596 18.43 -19.53 4.38
CA VAL A 596 19.19 -19.87 3.17
C VAL A 596 19.80 -18.61 2.56
N LYS A 597 21.08 -18.70 2.19
CA LYS A 597 21.78 -17.58 1.56
C LYS A 597 21.26 -17.30 0.16
N ILE A 598 21.07 -16.02 -0.18
CA ILE A 598 20.97 -15.54 -1.56
C ILE A 598 22.29 -15.84 -2.27
N LYS A 599 22.20 -16.48 -3.43
CA LYS A 599 23.34 -16.87 -4.25
C LYS A 599 23.47 -15.98 -5.49
N ASP A 600 22.36 -15.52 -6.05
CA ASP A 600 22.32 -14.78 -7.31
C ASP A 600 21.09 -13.86 -7.31
N ILE A 601 21.23 -12.68 -7.94
CA ILE A 601 20.19 -11.66 -8.07
C ILE A 601 20.19 -11.19 -9.53
N GLU A 602 19.05 -11.29 -10.20
CA GLU A 602 18.90 -10.86 -11.59
C GLU A 602 17.89 -9.72 -11.68
N ILE A 603 18.24 -8.66 -12.40
CA ILE A 603 17.35 -7.52 -12.65
C ILE A 603 16.89 -7.58 -14.11
N GLN A 604 15.58 -7.49 -14.33
CA GLN A 604 14.96 -7.50 -15.65
C GLN A 604 14.11 -6.25 -15.84
N LYS A 605 14.34 -5.52 -16.94
CA LYS A 605 13.42 -4.48 -17.41
C LYS A 605 12.26 -5.14 -18.15
N VAL A 606 11.04 -4.72 -17.84
CA VAL A 606 9.78 -5.18 -18.45
C VAL A 606 8.94 -3.96 -18.83
N GLU A 607 7.85 -4.15 -19.55
CA GLU A 607 6.95 -3.06 -19.95
C GLU A 607 5.52 -3.42 -19.53
N ASN A 608 4.92 -2.61 -18.66
CA ASN A 608 3.56 -2.78 -18.12
C ASN A 608 3.25 -4.24 -17.71
N TYR A 609 4.16 -4.87 -16.95
CA TYR A 609 3.99 -6.25 -16.52
C TYR A 609 3.05 -6.32 -15.30
N PRO A 610 1.98 -7.13 -15.32
CA PRO A 610 1.06 -7.23 -14.19
C PRO A 610 1.71 -7.91 -12.99
N VAL A 611 1.53 -7.30 -11.82
CA VAL A 611 2.00 -7.79 -10.52
C VAL A 611 0.85 -7.72 -9.50
N TYR A 612 0.88 -8.57 -8.48
CA TYR A 612 -0.22 -8.89 -7.60
C TYR A 612 0.24 -8.88 -6.14
N ASP A 613 -0.64 -8.61 -5.20
CA ASP A 613 -0.34 -8.74 -3.77
C ASP A 613 -1.60 -9.16 -3.00
N ILE A 614 -1.43 -9.52 -1.72
CA ILE A 614 -2.51 -9.81 -0.79
C ILE A 614 -2.29 -9.13 0.56
N GLU A 615 -3.38 -8.75 1.23
CA GLU A 615 -3.36 -8.26 2.60
C GLU A 615 -3.70 -9.40 3.56
N VAL A 616 -2.69 -9.81 4.33
CA VAL A 616 -2.76 -10.85 5.36
C VAL A 616 -2.82 -10.21 6.75
N ASP A 617 -3.79 -10.65 7.55
CA ASP A 617 -3.99 -10.23 8.94
C ASP A 617 -2.85 -10.65 9.86
N ASN A 618 -2.62 -9.87 10.93
CA ASN A 618 -1.73 -10.10 12.07
C ASN A 618 -0.24 -10.22 11.76
N THR A 619 0.16 -11.07 10.81
CA THR A 619 1.58 -11.34 10.53
C THR A 619 2.13 -10.48 9.41
N HIS A 620 1.29 -9.99 8.49
CA HIS A 620 1.70 -9.36 7.23
C HIS A 620 2.71 -10.18 6.42
N LEU A 621 2.80 -11.48 6.72
CA LEU A 621 3.74 -12.41 6.12
C LEU A 621 2.96 -13.59 5.59
N PHE A 622 3.29 -14.01 4.37
CA PHE A 622 2.75 -15.22 3.78
C PHE A 622 3.84 -16.03 3.09
N VAL A 623 3.52 -17.30 2.84
CA VAL A 623 4.44 -18.29 2.31
C VAL A 623 4.17 -18.50 0.83
N THR A 624 5.21 -18.28 0.02
CA THR A 624 5.15 -18.40 -1.44
C THR A 624 5.93 -19.61 -1.95
N THR A 625 6.19 -19.63 -3.27
CA THR A 625 6.88 -20.69 -4.00
C THR A 625 8.05 -21.28 -3.21
N SER A 626 8.04 -22.61 -3.10
CA SER A 626 9.09 -23.41 -2.47
C SER A 626 9.36 -23.07 -1.00
N GLY A 627 8.35 -22.51 -0.32
CA GLY A 627 8.32 -22.24 1.11
C GLY A 627 9.05 -20.97 1.54
N ILE A 628 9.27 -20.01 0.64
CA ILE A 628 9.84 -18.69 0.97
C ILE A 628 8.80 -17.88 1.73
N ILE A 629 9.20 -17.25 2.84
CA ILE A 629 8.35 -16.30 3.57
C ILE A 629 8.57 -14.90 2.99
N THR A 630 7.49 -14.18 2.65
CA THR A 630 7.50 -12.80 2.11
C THR A 630 6.53 -11.90 2.87
N HIS A 631 6.59 -10.59 2.67
CA HIS A 631 5.77 -9.57 3.36
C HIS A 631 4.71 -8.89 2.47
N ASN A 632 3.63 -8.36 3.06
CA ASN A 632 2.60 -7.50 2.44
C ASN A 632 3.13 -6.08 2.12
N CYS A 633 2.33 -5.25 1.47
CA CYS A 633 2.58 -3.82 1.32
C CYS A 633 1.68 -2.95 2.22
N ILE A 634 2.06 -1.68 2.48
CA ILE A 634 1.58 -0.84 3.62
C ILE A 634 0.14 -0.34 3.47
N GLY A 635 -0.26 0.00 2.25
CA GLY A 635 -1.67 0.14 1.90
C GLY A 635 -2.36 1.47 2.24
N VAL A 636 -1.71 2.61 1.96
CA VAL A 636 -2.37 3.94 1.91
C VAL A 636 -2.18 4.54 0.50
N PRO A 637 -3.26 4.90 -0.21
CA PRO A 637 -3.16 5.43 -1.57
C PRO A 637 -2.70 6.90 -1.60
N THR A 638 -1.82 7.23 -2.55
CA THR A 638 -1.58 8.62 -2.96
C THR A 638 -2.60 9.00 -4.03
N VAL A 639 -3.59 9.81 -3.66
CA VAL A 639 -4.81 10.05 -4.45
C VAL A 639 -4.78 11.35 -5.27
N GLY A 640 -3.78 12.21 -5.05
CA GLY A 640 -3.72 13.51 -5.73
C GLY A 640 -2.51 14.34 -5.29
N GLY A 641 -2.59 15.63 -5.60
CA GLY A 641 -1.53 16.59 -5.34
C GLY A 641 -1.23 17.48 -6.55
N GLU A 642 -0.19 18.30 -6.44
CA GLU A 642 0.22 19.26 -7.47
C GLU A 642 1.73 19.20 -7.72
N VAL A 643 2.17 19.54 -8.93
CA VAL A 643 3.59 19.53 -9.29
C VAL A 643 3.92 20.70 -10.20
N TYR A 644 4.84 21.57 -9.77
CA TYR A 644 5.36 22.67 -10.59
C TYR A 644 6.85 22.53 -10.87
N PHE A 645 7.25 23.07 -12.02
CA PHE A 645 8.64 23.13 -12.43
C PHE A 645 9.05 24.59 -12.66
N ASN A 646 10.11 25.02 -11.97
CA ASN A 646 10.72 26.33 -12.18
C ASN A 646 12.18 26.32 -11.74
N SER A 647 13.03 27.07 -12.45
CA SER A 647 14.45 27.23 -12.11
C SER A 647 14.73 27.69 -10.66
N ALA A 648 13.80 28.40 -10.01
CA ALA A 648 13.90 28.81 -8.61
C ALA A 648 14.05 27.64 -7.63
N TYR A 649 13.56 26.44 -7.99
CA TYR A 649 13.64 25.22 -7.16
C TYR A 649 14.78 24.28 -7.58
N LYS A 650 15.71 24.72 -8.43
CA LYS A 650 16.82 23.88 -8.92
C LYS A 650 17.76 23.46 -7.79
N GLY A 651 18.05 24.38 -6.86
CA GLY A 651 18.95 24.16 -5.73
C GLY A 651 18.23 23.61 -4.49
N ASN A 652 16.96 23.98 -4.31
CA ASN A 652 16.15 23.53 -3.20
C ASN A 652 14.75 23.10 -3.70
N PRO A 653 14.50 21.79 -3.89
CA PRO A 653 13.20 21.27 -4.25
C PRO A 653 12.23 21.37 -3.07
N LEU A 654 10.93 21.46 -3.34
CA LEU A 654 9.90 21.33 -2.30
C LEU A 654 9.21 19.97 -2.41
N VAL A 655 9.10 19.28 -1.28
CA VAL A 655 8.50 17.96 -1.14
C VAL A 655 7.56 18.01 0.05
N ASN A 656 6.30 18.31 -0.23
CA ASN A 656 5.27 18.41 0.80
C ASN A 656 4.31 17.22 0.67
N ALA A 657 4.00 16.59 1.80
CA ALA A 657 3.07 15.48 1.89
C ALA A 657 1.91 15.86 2.81
N MET A 658 0.69 15.67 2.34
CA MET A 658 -0.55 15.81 3.09
C MET A 658 -1.15 14.43 3.31
N ALA A 659 -1.59 14.12 4.52
CA ALA A 659 -2.33 12.89 4.80
C ALA A 659 -3.71 13.19 5.37
N ILE A 660 -4.64 12.25 5.12
CA ILE A 660 -6.02 12.29 5.58
C ILE A 660 -6.30 10.95 6.27
N GLY A 661 -6.95 11.01 7.43
CA GLY A 661 -7.40 9.84 8.16
C GLY A 661 -8.82 9.95 8.67
N LEU A 662 -9.48 8.81 8.83
CA LEU A 662 -10.82 8.69 9.37
C LEU A 662 -10.76 8.22 10.82
N MET A 663 -11.42 8.93 11.73
CA MET A 663 -11.50 8.52 13.14
C MET A 663 -12.23 7.18 13.29
N GLU A 664 -11.63 6.21 13.99
CA GLU A 664 -12.28 4.93 14.29
C GLU A 664 -13.06 4.92 15.62
N THR A 665 -12.82 5.92 16.46
CA THR A 665 -13.45 6.08 17.77
C THR A 665 -13.94 7.51 17.95
N GLU A 666 -15.03 7.69 18.71
CA GLU A 666 -15.54 9.04 19.05
C GLU A 666 -14.59 9.84 19.94
N THR A 667 -13.66 9.16 20.63
CA THR A 667 -12.65 9.81 21.47
C THR A 667 -11.45 10.20 20.62
N ILE A 668 -11.12 11.48 20.63
CA ILE A 668 -9.91 12.02 20.00
C ILE A 668 -8.77 11.93 21.01
N VAL A 669 -7.70 11.25 20.61
CA VAL A 669 -6.50 11.15 21.45
C VAL A 669 -5.74 12.47 21.36
N LYS A 670 -5.36 13.01 22.52
CA LYS A 670 -4.62 14.27 22.62
C LYS A 670 -3.23 14.04 23.16
N SER A 671 -2.36 15.01 22.97
CA SER A 671 -0.96 14.95 23.37
C SER A 671 -0.69 15.33 24.82
N GLY A 672 -1.58 16.07 25.49
CA GLY A 672 -1.37 16.55 26.86
C GLY A 672 -1.44 15.45 27.93
N ALA A 673 -0.37 15.25 28.70
CA ALA A 673 -0.35 14.30 29.81
C ALA A 673 -1.36 14.69 30.91
N SER A 674 -1.97 13.69 31.53
CA SER A 674 -2.79 13.90 32.73
C SER A 674 -2.69 12.72 33.69
N GLY A 675 -3.07 12.97 34.95
CA GLY A 675 -3.04 11.98 36.02
C GLY A 675 -1.63 11.75 36.58
N VAL A 676 -1.30 12.43 37.68
CA VAL A 676 -0.02 12.25 38.38
C VAL A 676 0.17 10.78 38.78
N GLY A 677 1.37 10.25 38.48
CA GLY A 677 1.76 8.86 38.68
C GLY A 677 1.23 7.88 37.63
N ASN A 678 0.65 8.36 36.53
CA ASN A 678 0.41 7.54 35.34
C ASN A 678 1.75 7.19 34.67
N PRO A 679 1.94 5.93 34.24
CA PRO A 679 3.17 5.51 33.57
C PRO A 679 3.30 6.13 32.18
N VAL A 680 4.53 6.53 31.84
CA VAL A 680 4.93 7.00 30.52
C VAL A 680 5.63 5.84 29.80
N LEU A 681 5.09 5.44 28.66
CA LEU A 681 5.57 4.34 27.84
C LEU A 681 6.28 4.88 26.61
N TYR A 682 7.42 4.29 26.29
CA TYR A 682 8.03 4.38 24.98
C TYR A 682 7.53 3.20 24.15
N VAL A 683 7.05 3.45 22.94
CA VAL A 683 6.61 2.39 22.01
C VAL A 683 7.20 2.58 20.62
N GLY A 684 7.42 1.47 19.89
CA GLY A 684 7.90 1.46 18.51
C GLY A 684 9.31 0.90 18.33
N SER A 685 10.09 1.52 17.43
CA SER A 685 11.46 1.10 17.05
C SER A 685 12.50 1.33 18.15
N THR A 686 13.75 0.95 17.91
CA THR A 686 14.88 1.24 18.81
C THR A 686 15.53 2.58 18.50
N THR A 687 15.97 3.28 19.55
CA THR A 687 16.69 4.55 19.43
C THR A 687 18.16 4.33 19.02
N GLY A 688 18.64 5.12 18.06
CA GLY A 688 20.03 5.14 17.59
C GLY A 688 20.52 6.56 17.34
N ARG A 689 21.74 6.72 16.80
CA ARG A 689 22.35 8.03 16.48
C ARG A 689 21.88 8.57 15.13
N ASP A 690 20.56 8.61 14.92
CA ASP A 690 19.96 9.07 13.66
C ASP A 690 19.58 10.53 13.73
N GLY A 691 19.87 11.28 12.66
CA GLY A 691 19.33 12.63 12.47
C GLY A 691 19.61 13.61 13.60
N MET A 692 20.70 13.42 14.36
CA MET A 692 21.01 14.31 15.48
C MET A 692 21.20 15.74 14.99
N GLY A 693 20.28 16.64 15.35
CA GLY A 693 20.27 18.03 14.88
C GLY A 693 19.48 18.26 13.57
N GLY A 694 18.66 17.30 13.12
CA GLY A 694 17.83 17.40 11.92
C GLY A 694 16.92 18.63 11.91
N ALA A 695 16.28 18.96 13.03
CA ALA A 695 15.47 20.19 13.15
C ALA A 695 16.29 21.49 12.95
N SER A 696 17.53 21.53 13.45
CA SER A 696 18.45 22.65 13.25
C SER A 696 18.95 22.70 11.80
N PHE A 697 19.22 21.55 11.21
CA PHE A 697 19.58 21.39 9.80
C PHE A 697 18.45 21.90 8.86
N ALA A 698 17.19 21.55 9.15
CA ALA A 698 16.03 22.03 8.41
C ALA A 698 15.75 23.54 8.61
N SER A 699 16.46 24.19 9.54
CA SER A 699 16.37 25.62 9.85
C SER A 699 17.59 26.41 9.36
N ALA A 700 18.42 25.86 8.46
CA ALA A 700 19.65 26.48 7.93
C ALA A 700 19.67 26.54 6.39
N GLU A 701 20.47 27.44 5.82
CA GLU A 701 20.63 27.58 4.35
C GLU A 701 21.39 26.38 3.75
N LEU A 702 21.04 25.96 2.53
CA LEU A 702 21.72 24.88 1.80
C LEU A 702 23.01 25.39 1.14
N THR A 703 24.12 24.70 1.41
CA THR A 703 25.45 25.01 0.86
C THR A 703 26.08 23.78 0.19
N ASP A 704 27.16 23.96 -0.57
CA ASP A 704 27.90 22.83 -1.16
C ASP A 704 28.41 21.85 -0.08
N ASP A 705 28.74 22.35 1.12
CA ASP A 705 29.19 21.56 2.27
C ASP A 705 28.05 20.70 2.87
N SER A 706 26.78 21.07 2.66
CA SER A 706 25.62 20.31 3.15
C SER A 706 25.52 18.90 2.53
N MET A 707 26.24 18.62 1.44
CA MET A 707 26.32 17.26 0.87
C MET A 707 27.03 16.27 1.79
N ASP A 708 27.90 16.74 2.69
CA ASP A 708 28.59 15.89 3.66
C ASP A 708 27.65 15.40 4.79
N ASP A 709 26.47 16.01 4.93
CA ASP A 709 25.43 15.66 5.91
C ASP A 709 24.51 14.52 5.43
N ARG A 710 24.78 13.91 4.28
CA ARG A 710 24.01 12.76 3.76
C ARG A 710 23.79 11.62 4.79
N PRO A 711 24.76 11.26 5.66
CA PRO A 711 24.54 10.26 6.71
C PRO A 711 23.53 10.68 7.80
N ALA A 712 23.21 11.98 7.91
CA ALA A 712 22.22 12.50 8.84
C ALA A 712 20.79 12.40 8.30
N VAL A 713 20.61 12.17 6.99
CA VAL A 713 19.28 11.92 6.42
C VAL A 713 18.76 10.57 6.89
N GLN A 714 17.63 10.61 7.57
CA GLN A 714 16.97 9.44 8.16
C GLN A 714 16.49 8.47 7.08
N VAL A 715 16.32 7.21 7.47
CA VAL A 715 15.72 6.16 6.65
C VAL A 715 14.42 5.74 7.33
N GLY A 716 13.30 5.86 6.62
CA GLY A 716 12.00 5.40 7.12
C GLY A 716 11.88 3.89 6.95
N ASP A 717 11.24 3.21 7.90
CA ASP A 717 10.83 1.81 7.78
C ASP A 717 9.30 1.76 7.65
N PRO A 718 8.80 1.72 6.41
CA PRO A 718 7.38 1.92 6.17
C PRO A 718 6.60 0.66 6.62
N PHE A 719 7.26 -0.49 6.82
CA PHE A 719 6.66 -1.73 7.35
C PHE A 719 6.49 -1.68 8.86
N LEU A 720 7.51 -1.23 9.57
CA LEU A 720 7.41 -1.02 11.01
C LEU A 720 6.35 0.04 11.34
N GLU A 721 6.24 1.06 10.49
CA GLU A 721 5.21 2.08 10.57
C GLU A 721 3.80 1.49 10.41
N LYS A 722 3.59 0.53 9.50
CA LYS A 722 2.30 -0.17 9.38
C LYS A 722 1.94 -0.92 10.67
N SER A 723 2.88 -1.65 11.27
CA SER A 723 2.66 -2.30 12.57
C SER A 723 2.32 -1.26 13.65
N LEU A 724 3.02 -0.12 13.65
CA LEU A 724 2.78 0.96 14.59
C LEU A 724 1.38 1.57 14.44
N VAL A 725 0.91 1.78 13.20
CA VAL A 725 -0.46 2.23 12.90
C VAL A 725 -1.49 1.29 13.53
N GLU A 726 -1.41 -0.01 13.25
CA GLU A 726 -2.42 -0.97 13.73
C GLU A 726 -2.37 -1.14 15.25
N ALA A 727 -1.16 -1.20 15.83
CA ALA A 727 -0.98 -1.28 17.28
C ALA A 727 -1.56 -0.06 17.99
N CYS A 728 -1.30 1.15 17.47
CA CYS A 728 -1.84 2.40 18.02
C CYS A 728 -3.37 2.43 17.93
N LEU A 729 -3.95 2.14 16.75
CA LEU A 729 -5.41 2.11 16.58
C LEU A 729 -6.08 1.07 17.48
N GLU A 730 -5.45 -0.09 17.69
CA GLU A 730 -5.92 -1.08 18.65
C GLU A 730 -5.81 -0.57 20.09
N ALA A 731 -4.67 0.00 20.47
CA ALA A 731 -4.43 0.57 21.79
C ALA A 731 -5.45 1.66 22.14
N PHE A 732 -5.78 2.55 21.20
CA PHE A 732 -6.77 3.62 21.44
C PHE A 732 -8.17 3.07 21.70
N LYS A 733 -8.58 1.98 21.03
CA LYS A 733 -9.88 1.32 21.26
C LYS A 733 -10.06 0.77 22.67
N THR A 734 -8.97 0.47 23.38
CA THR A 734 -9.03 -0.02 24.77
C THR A 734 -9.48 1.05 25.77
N GLY A 735 -9.32 2.33 25.42
CA GLY A 735 -9.46 3.46 26.35
C GLY A 735 -8.42 3.49 27.48
N ALA A 736 -7.34 2.70 27.41
CA ALA A 736 -6.24 2.73 28.38
C ALA A 736 -5.24 3.87 28.12
N VAL A 737 -5.27 4.45 26.91
CA VAL A 737 -4.39 5.55 26.52
C VAL A 737 -4.95 6.88 27.03
N VAL A 738 -4.17 7.58 27.84
CA VAL A 738 -4.50 8.90 28.39
C VAL A 738 -4.02 10.01 27.45
N ALA A 739 -2.81 9.85 26.93
CA ALA A 739 -2.22 10.76 25.95
C ALA A 739 -1.27 9.98 25.05
N ALA A 740 -1.08 10.44 23.81
CA ALA A 740 -0.10 9.91 22.89
C ALA A 740 0.55 11.05 22.10
N GLN A 741 1.83 10.91 21.84
CA GLN A 741 2.62 11.86 21.09
C GLN A 741 3.56 11.11 20.16
N ASP A 742 3.65 11.56 18.91
CA ASP A 742 4.64 11.07 17.98
C ASP A 742 6.05 11.51 18.40
N MET A 743 7.07 10.86 17.83
CA MET A 743 8.47 11.24 18.03
C MET A 743 9.11 11.55 16.68
N GLY A 744 8.89 12.77 16.18
CA GLY A 744 9.55 13.32 15.01
C GLY A 744 10.83 14.10 15.35
N ALA A 745 10.90 15.35 14.89
CA ALA A 745 12.00 16.27 15.15
C ALA A 745 12.24 16.47 16.66
N ALA A 746 13.51 16.55 17.06
CA ALA A 746 13.94 16.57 18.46
C ALA A 746 13.53 15.36 19.33
N GLY A 747 12.91 14.33 18.75
CA GLY A 747 12.64 13.03 19.37
C GLY A 747 12.07 13.12 20.80
N ILE A 748 12.73 12.45 21.74
CA ILE A 748 12.30 12.37 23.16
C ILE A 748 12.15 13.77 23.77
N THR A 749 13.01 14.71 23.40
CA THR A 749 12.98 16.08 23.95
C THR A 749 11.66 16.78 23.64
N CYS A 750 11.26 16.76 22.37
CA CYS A 750 10.00 17.37 21.95
C CYS A 750 8.81 16.66 22.60
N SER A 751 8.71 15.35 22.43
CA SER A 751 7.53 14.61 22.87
C SER A 751 7.32 14.70 24.38
N THR A 752 8.38 14.66 25.20
CA THR A 752 8.25 14.83 26.66
C THR A 752 7.91 16.25 27.07
N SER A 753 8.52 17.26 26.44
CA SER A 753 8.29 18.66 26.81
C SER A 753 6.91 19.16 26.40
N GLU A 754 6.45 18.84 25.19
CA GLU A 754 5.12 19.20 24.72
C GLU A 754 4.03 18.50 25.52
N MET A 755 4.16 17.18 25.72
CA MET A 755 3.19 16.39 26.47
C MET A 755 3.05 16.92 27.92
N ALA A 756 4.17 17.26 28.55
CA ALA A 756 4.18 17.86 29.89
C ALA A 756 3.54 19.26 29.91
N ALA A 757 3.94 20.15 28.98
CA ALA A 757 3.47 21.53 28.93
C ALA A 757 1.96 21.62 28.65
N LYS A 758 1.46 20.89 27.63
CA LYS A 758 0.02 20.83 27.28
C LYS A 758 -0.82 20.25 28.42
N GLY A 759 -0.25 19.33 29.21
CA GLY A 759 -0.87 18.76 30.40
C GLY A 759 -0.85 19.67 31.64
N GLY A 760 -0.01 20.71 31.66
CA GLY A 760 0.24 21.52 32.86
C GLY A 760 0.92 20.75 33.99
N LEU A 761 1.66 19.68 33.65
CA LEU A 761 2.32 18.74 34.56
C LEU A 761 3.80 18.58 34.15
N GLY A 762 4.51 17.63 34.78
CA GLY A 762 5.85 17.22 34.35
C GLY A 762 5.93 15.75 33.95
N ILE A 763 7.08 15.39 33.40
CA ILE A 763 7.42 14.01 33.04
C ILE A 763 8.81 13.70 33.61
N GLU A 764 8.90 12.59 34.34
CA GLU A 764 10.17 11.96 34.68
C GLU A 764 10.39 10.76 33.75
N LEU A 765 11.52 10.70 33.05
CA LEU A 765 11.84 9.65 32.09
C LEU A 765 13.25 9.08 32.36
N ASP A 766 13.38 7.76 32.35
CA ASP A 766 14.64 7.04 32.55
C ASP A 766 15.18 6.48 31.22
N LEU A 767 16.29 7.05 30.76
CA LEU A 767 16.93 6.67 29.49
C LEU A 767 17.48 5.23 29.52
N ASP A 768 17.79 4.69 30.70
CA ASP A 768 18.32 3.32 30.81
C ASP A 768 17.27 2.26 30.43
N LYS A 769 15.99 2.65 30.40
CA LYS A 769 14.88 1.79 29.99
C LYS A 769 14.55 1.91 28.50
N ILE A 770 15.05 2.94 27.82
CA ILE A 770 14.74 3.18 26.41
C ILE A 770 15.45 2.14 25.54
N PRO A 771 14.74 1.42 24.65
CA PRO A 771 15.35 0.46 23.74
C PRO A 771 16.34 1.17 22.82
N ALA A 772 17.61 0.77 22.86
CA ALA A 772 18.66 1.33 22.03
C ALA A 772 19.39 0.23 21.26
N ARG A 773 19.70 0.50 20.00
CA ARG A 773 20.46 -0.43 19.14
C ARG A 773 21.96 -0.17 19.13
N GLU A 774 22.37 1.01 19.58
CA GLU A 774 23.79 1.38 19.71
C GLU A 774 24.24 1.37 21.17
N THR A 775 25.41 0.81 21.42
CA THR A 775 25.99 0.76 22.77
C THR A 775 26.67 2.07 23.16
N GLY A 776 26.64 2.41 24.45
CA GLY A 776 27.35 3.56 25.00
C GLY A 776 26.77 4.91 24.59
N MET A 777 25.47 4.97 24.25
CA MET A 777 24.81 6.23 23.96
C MET A 777 24.78 7.12 25.20
N ILE A 778 25.10 8.40 25.03
CA ILE A 778 25.06 9.41 26.11
C ILE A 778 23.69 10.12 26.13
N PRO A 779 23.29 10.79 27.23
CA PRO A 779 21.99 11.45 27.32
C PRO A 779 21.67 12.40 26.16
N TYR A 780 22.66 13.16 25.70
CA TYR A 780 22.54 14.05 24.54
C TYR A 780 22.09 13.30 23.27
N GLU A 781 22.65 12.11 23.02
CA GLU A 781 22.34 11.32 21.82
C GLU A 781 20.95 10.68 21.91
N TYR A 782 20.54 10.20 23.09
CA TYR A 782 19.16 9.71 23.29
C TYR A 782 18.12 10.80 23.07
N LEU A 783 18.35 11.97 23.66
CA LEU A 783 17.38 13.06 23.71
C LEU A 783 17.17 13.73 22.36
N LEU A 784 18.21 13.79 21.54
CA LEU A 784 18.20 14.45 20.22
C LEU A 784 18.15 13.47 19.04
N SER A 785 18.05 12.16 19.33
CA SER A 785 17.86 11.16 18.30
C SER A 785 16.51 11.33 17.65
N GLU A 786 16.52 11.40 16.31
CA GLU A 786 15.34 11.47 15.46
C GLU A 786 15.14 10.12 14.73
N SER A 787 15.50 8.99 15.39
CA SER A 787 15.13 7.66 14.91
C SER A 787 13.62 7.58 14.62
N GLN A 788 13.25 6.93 13.53
CA GLN A 788 11.87 6.90 13.04
C GLN A 788 11.03 5.81 13.73
N GLU A 789 9.72 5.81 13.45
CA GLU A 789 8.73 4.83 13.94
C GLU A 789 8.71 4.64 15.47
N ARG A 790 8.71 5.75 16.21
CA ARG A 790 8.62 5.77 17.68
C ARG A 790 7.52 6.70 18.16
N MET A 791 6.98 6.41 19.34
CA MET A 791 5.98 7.24 20.01
C MET A 791 6.14 7.19 21.53
N LEU A 792 5.59 8.22 22.17
CA LEU A 792 5.48 8.33 23.62
C LEU A 792 4.01 8.28 24.03
N PHE A 793 3.68 7.43 25.01
CA PHE A 793 2.32 7.22 25.51
C PHE A 793 2.25 7.52 26.99
N VAL A 794 1.11 8.03 27.45
CA VAL A 794 0.72 7.99 28.86
C VAL A 794 -0.39 6.96 28.99
N ALA A 795 -0.16 5.91 29.76
CA ALA A 795 -1.19 4.91 30.04
C ALA A 795 -1.91 5.22 31.36
N GLN A 796 -3.16 4.78 31.46
CA GLN A 796 -3.87 4.78 32.73
C GLN A 796 -3.18 3.82 33.70
N LYS A 797 -2.81 4.30 34.89
CA LYS A 797 -2.16 3.50 35.92
C LYS A 797 -2.91 2.19 36.22
N GLY A 798 -2.19 1.07 36.19
CA GLY A 798 -2.71 -0.28 36.38
C GLY A 798 -3.15 -0.97 35.08
N ARG A 799 -3.09 -0.28 33.93
CA ARG A 799 -3.42 -0.82 32.60
C ARG A 799 -2.24 -0.77 31.62
N GLU A 800 -1.04 -0.39 32.07
CA GLU A 800 0.16 -0.33 31.22
C GLU A 800 0.49 -1.67 30.56
N GLN A 801 0.27 -2.80 31.23
CA GLN A 801 0.54 -4.12 30.65
C GLN A 801 -0.39 -4.45 29.48
N GLU A 802 -1.64 -3.98 29.51
CA GLU A 802 -2.58 -4.15 28.40
C GLU A 802 -2.04 -3.50 27.12
N LEU A 803 -1.44 -2.32 27.23
CA LEU A 803 -0.81 -1.65 26.09
C LEU A 803 0.47 -2.36 25.66
N ILE A 804 1.33 -2.76 26.60
CA ILE A 804 2.57 -3.49 26.29
C ILE A 804 2.24 -4.75 25.50
N ASP A 805 1.27 -5.55 25.95
CA ASP A 805 0.87 -6.80 25.29
C ASP A 805 0.36 -6.55 23.85
N ILE A 806 -0.31 -5.40 23.60
CA ILE A 806 -0.75 -5.02 22.25
C ILE A 806 0.47 -4.73 21.37
N PHE A 807 1.33 -3.80 21.77
CA PHE A 807 2.47 -3.38 20.96
C PHE A 807 3.47 -4.54 20.74
N GLU A 808 3.72 -5.37 21.76
CA GLU A 808 4.59 -6.54 21.65
C GLU A 808 4.05 -7.55 20.63
N ARG A 809 2.72 -7.79 20.59
CA ARG A 809 2.06 -8.69 19.62
C ARG A 809 2.12 -8.17 18.18
N TRP A 810 2.32 -6.87 18.00
CA TRP A 810 2.55 -6.25 16.70
C TRP A 810 4.07 -6.18 16.36
N GLY A 811 4.92 -6.85 17.13
CA GLY A 811 6.37 -6.88 16.93
C GLY A 811 7.10 -5.58 17.31
N LEU A 812 6.47 -4.71 18.11
CA LEU A 812 7.02 -3.41 18.51
C LEU A 812 7.54 -3.46 19.94
N HIS A 813 8.55 -2.64 20.26
CA HIS A 813 8.92 -2.45 21.66
C HIS A 813 7.84 -1.65 22.37
N ALA A 814 7.55 -2.00 23.63
CA ALA A 814 6.76 -1.18 24.53
C ALA A 814 7.31 -1.30 25.96
N VAL A 815 7.77 -0.19 26.53
CA VAL A 815 8.40 -0.19 27.85
C VAL A 815 7.93 1.00 28.68
N VAL A 816 7.68 0.77 29.97
CA VAL A 816 7.43 1.87 30.93
C VAL A 816 8.76 2.56 31.23
N ALA A 817 9.00 3.66 30.55
CA ALA A 817 10.23 4.44 30.65
C ALA A 817 10.16 5.51 31.74
N GLY A 818 8.96 5.90 32.18
CA GLY A 818 8.80 7.02 33.11
C GLY A 818 7.44 7.11 33.78
N GLU A 819 7.18 8.27 34.39
CA GLU A 819 5.88 8.61 34.98
C GLU A 819 5.56 10.12 34.88
N VAL A 820 4.28 10.43 34.91
CA VAL A 820 3.78 11.81 35.00
C VAL A 820 3.93 12.32 36.43
N ILE A 821 4.54 13.49 36.61
CA ILE A 821 4.81 14.10 37.92
C ILE A 821 4.07 15.43 38.09
N GLU A 822 3.91 15.88 39.35
CA GLU A 822 3.20 17.13 39.66
C GLU A 822 4.06 18.36 39.35
N GLU A 823 5.38 18.29 39.54
CA GLU A 823 6.27 19.39 39.22
C GLU A 823 6.31 19.62 37.70
N GLN A 824 6.11 20.86 37.23
CA GLN A 824 6.11 21.21 35.80
C GLN A 824 7.52 21.25 35.19
N ILE A 825 8.20 20.11 35.22
CA ILE A 825 9.55 19.91 34.72
C ILE A 825 9.61 18.65 33.86
N VAL A 826 10.53 18.66 32.90
CA VAL A 826 11.01 17.45 32.24
C VAL A 826 12.27 17.04 32.96
N ARG A 827 12.20 15.91 33.70
CA ARG A 827 13.34 15.32 34.39
C ARG A 827 13.78 14.05 33.68
N ILE A 828 15.03 14.03 33.23
CA ILE A 828 15.63 12.90 32.53
C ILE A 828 16.65 12.25 33.44
N LEU A 829 16.51 10.95 33.68
CA LEU A 829 17.44 10.13 34.44
C LEU A 829 18.31 9.31 33.49
N HIS A 830 19.57 9.10 33.87
CA HIS A 830 20.48 8.18 33.21
C HIS A 830 21.52 7.67 34.21
N GLN A 831 21.72 6.36 34.28
CA GLN A 831 22.64 5.68 35.19
C GLN A 831 22.44 6.10 36.66
N GLY A 832 21.18 6.25 37.07
CA GLY A 832 20.79 6.63 38.43
C GLY A 832 21.07 8.08 38.82
N SER A 833 21.40 8.96 37.87
CA SER A 833 21.62 10.40 38.09
C SER A 833 20.71 11.26 37.20
N ILE A 834 20.45 12.51 37.61
CA ILE A 834 19.72 13.48 36.79
C ILE A 834 20.62 13.93 35.63
N ALA A 835 20.23 13.56 34.41
CA ALA A 835 20.92 13.93 33.18
C ALA A 835 20.43 15.28 32.62
N ALA A 836 19.15 15.61 32.80
CA ALA A 836 18.58 16.91 32.46
C ALA A 836 17.38 17.21 33.38
N GLU A 837 17.22 18.47 33.78
CA GLU A 837 16.05 18.93 34.51
C GLU A 837 15.69 20.35 34.06
N VAL A 838 14.62 20.46 33.27
CA VAL A 838 14.23 21.71 32.60
C VAL A 838 12.74 21.97 32.83
N PRO A 839 12.31 23.22 33.12
CA PRO A 839 10.88 23.55 33.16
C PRO A 839 10.21 23.21 31.82
N SER A 840 9.08 22.49 31.85
CA SER A 840 8.42 22.00 30.61
C SER A 840 8.03 23.15 29.69
N THR A 841 7.49 24.23 30.24
CA THR A 841 7.09 25.43 29.50
C THR A 841 8.27 26.22 28.92
N ALA A 842 9.51 26.03 29.40
CA ALA A 842 10.67 26.72 28.84
C ALA A 842 11.11 26.14 27.48
N LEU A 843 10.74 24.88 27.20
CA LEU A 843 11.03 24.19 25.95
C LEU A 843 9.85 24.28 24.96
N ALA A 844 8.60 24.30 25.44
CA ALA A 844 7.41 24.28 24.57
C ALA A 844 6.78 25.67 24.35
N ASP A 845 6.26 26.30 25.41
CA ASP A 845 5.39 27.50 25.26
C ASP A 845 6.16 28.81 25.29
N ASN A 846 7.05 28.97 26.27
CA ASN A 846 7.77 30.19 26.57
C ASN A 846 9.10 30.24 25.81
N THR A 847 9.04 30.02 24.50
CA THR A 847 10.20 30.05 23.60
C THR A 847 10.45 31.47 23.06
N PRO A 848 11.67 31.78 22.59
CA PRO A 848 11.99 33.07 21.98
C PRO A 848 11.08 33.39 20.78
N VAL A 849 10.77 34.68 20.60
CA VAL A 849 10.06 35.20 19.42
C VAL A 849 10.90 36.30 18.80
N TYR A 850 11.06 36.26 17.48
CA TYR A 850 11.70 37.32 16.75
C TYR A 850 10.66 38.30 16.20
N HIS A 851 10.92 39.58 16.45
CA HIS A 851 10.15 40.67 15.89
C HIS A 851 10.97 41.32 14.79
N HIS A 852 10.46 41.26 13.58
CA HIS A 852 11.08 41.87 12.40
C HIS A 852 10.35 43.15 12.04
N GLU A 853 11.10 44.11 11.50
CA GLU A 853 10.52 45.32 10.94
C GLU A 853 9.98 45.02 9.54
N LEU A 854 8.67 45.21 9.35
CA LEU A 854 8.04 45.06 8.05
C LEU A 854 8.39 46.25 7.15
N LEU A 855 8.76 45.99 5.90
CA LEU A 855 8.98 47.03 4.90
C LEU A 855 7.72 47.87 4.70
N SER A 856 7.86 49.20 4.75
CA SER A 856 6.74 50.14 4.57
C SER A 856 6.22 50.22 3.14
N GLU A 857 7.05 49.84 2.17
CA GLU A 857 6.74 49.79 0.75
C GLU A 857 7.16 48.44 0.17
N ALA A 858 6.52 48.04 -0.93
CA ALA A 858 6.88 46.80 -1.62
C ALA A 858 8.35 46.84 -2.09
N PRO A 859 9.07 45.71 -2.10
CA PRO A 859 10.44 45.64 -2.61
C PRO A 859 10.58 46.12 -4.06
N GLU A 860 11.77 46.62 -4.42
CA GLU A 860 12.05 47.19 -5.75
C GLU A 860 11.74 46.19 -6.89
N TYR A 861 12.01 44.90 -6.70
CA TYR A 861 11.75 43.88 -7.71
C TYR A 861 10.24 43.78 -8.03
N ALA A 862 9.39 43.81 -7.00
CA ALA A 862 7.93 43.72 -7.14
C ALA A 862 7.40 44.99 -7.81
N GLN A 863 7.84 46.18 -7.39
CA GLN A 863 7.46 47.45 -8.02
C GLN A 863 7.81 47.48 -9.52
N LYS A 864 9.01 47.01 -9.88
CA LYS A 864 9.45 46.92 -11.28
C LYS A 864 8.58 45.93 -12.08
N ALA A 865 8.28 44.78 -11.49
CA ALA A 865 7.43 43.78 -12.12
C ALA A 865 6.00 44.30 -12.36
N TRP A 866 5.43 45.05 -11.40
CA TRP A 866 4.10 45.65 -11.52
C TRP A 866 4.00 46.75 -12.59
N ALA A 867 5.12 47.39 -12.93
CA ALA A 867 5.18 48.39 -14.00
C ALA A 867 5.21 47.77 -15.42
N TRP A 868 5.14 46.43 -15.52
CA TRP A 868 4.97 45.74 -16.78
C TRP A 868 3.54 45.86 -17.31
N ASN A 869 3.39 45.90 -18.63
CA ASN A 869 2.11 45.86 -19.31
C ASN A 869 2.28 45.22 -20.70
N GLU A 870 1.15 44.79 -21.27
CA GLU A 870 1.08 44.01 -22.51
C GLU A 870 1.57 44.78 -23.75
N ALA A 871 1.64 46.12 -23.71
CA ALA A 871 2.17 46.90 -24.83
C ALA A 871 3.68 46.68 -25.06
N LYS A 872 4.37 46.01 -24.13
CA LYS A 872 5.76 45.57 -24.28
C LYS A 872 5.87 44.26 -25.08
N LEU A 873 4.77 43.55 -25.30
CA LEU A 873 4.74 42.33 -26.10
C LEU A 873 4.70 42.66 -27.60
N PRO A 874 5.17 41.74 -28.46
CA PRO A 874 5.01 41.86 -29.91
C PRO A 874 3.54 42.00 -30.30
N GLU A 875 3.25 42.62 -31.42
CA GLU A 875 1.87 42.60 -31.95
C GLU A 875 1.43 41.17 -32.26
N CYS A 876 0.16 40.88 -32.01
CA CYS A 876 -0.49 39.63 -32.35
C CYS A 876 -1.79 39.92 -33.12
N ASP A 877 -2.21 38.99 -33.96
CA ASP A 877 -3.44 39.07 -34.73
C ASP A 877 -4.23 37.76 -34.65
N GLU A 878 -5.27 37.61 -35.45
CA GLU A 878 -6.05 36.38 -35.53
C GLU A 878 -5.25 35.12 -35.89
N ASN A 879 -4.08 35.25 -36.51
CA ASN A 879 -3.27 34.13 -37.00
C ASN A 879 -2.25 33.67 -35.96
N GLY A 880 -1.80 34.55 -35.07
CA GLY A 880 -0.78 34.20 -34.08
C GLY A 880 0.05 35.35 -33.53
N VAL A 881 1.23 35.00 -32.99
CA VAL A 881 2.23 35.90 -32.42
C VAL A 881 3.64 35.47 -32.82
N LYS A 882 4.52 36.41 -33.21
CA LYS A 882 5.94 36.12 -33.54
C LYS A 882 6.12 34.88 -34.46
N ASP A 883 5.40 34.84 -35.58
CA ASP A 883 5.40 33.75 -36.57
C ASP A 883 4.86 32.38 -36.08
N GLN A 884 4.41 32.26 -34.82
CA GLN A 884 3.77 31.06 -34.28
C GLN A 884 2.25 31.17 -34.34
N LYS A 885 1.58 30.10 -34.77
CA LYS A 885 0.11 30.02 -34.75
C LYS A 885 -0.42 29.78 -33.33
N TRP A 886 -1.65 30.17 -33.06
CA TRP A 886 -2.28 29.92 -31.75
C TRP A 886 -2.34 28.43 -31.36
N SER A 887 -2.58 27.53 -32.32
CA SER A 887 -2.49 26.08 -32.06
C SER A 887 -1.09 25.62 -31.65
N GLU A 888 -0.03 26.23 -32.17
CA GLU A 888 1.37 25.90 -31.82
C GLU A 888 1.73 26.45 -30.43
N VAL A 889 1.20 27.62 -30.08
CA VAL A 889 1.30 28.20 -28.73
C VAL A 889 0.63 27.26 -27.71
N LEU A 890 -0.60 26.80 -27.99
CA LEU A 890 -1.30 25.84 -27.12
C LEU A 890 -0.50 24.56 -26.92
N LEU A 891 0.05 23.97 -27.99
CA LEU A 891 0.92 22.78 -27.87
C LEU A 891 2.18 23.07 -27.03
N THR A 892 2.76 24.25 -27.16
CA THR A 892 3.95 24.64 -26.37
C THR A 892 3.62 24.73 -24.88
N LEU A 893 2.42 25.21 -24.53
CA LEU A 893 1.94 25.24 -23.14
C LEU A 893 1.60 23.85 -22.62
N LEU A 894 0.91 23.01 -23.40
CA LEU A 894 0.62 21.62 -23.03
C LEU A 894 1.88 20.77 -22.85
N ASP A 895 2.99 21.13 -23.50
CA ASP A 895 4.30 20.48 -23.31
C ASP A 895 5.07 20.99 -22.08
N GLN A 896 4.62 22.06 -21.41
CA GLN A 896 5.28 22.52 -20.17
C GLN A 896 4.99 21.55 -19.03
N PRO A 897 6.01 20.98 -18.34
CA PRO A 897 5.80 20.02 -17.24
C PRO A 897 4.84 20.49 -16.13
N THR A 898 4.72 21.81 -15.89
CA THR A 898 3.77 22.39 -14.94
C THR A 898 2.31 22.18 -15.38
N ILE A 899 1.98 22.31 -16.67
CA ILE A 899 0.63 22.05 -17.23
C ILE A 899 0.47 20.57 -17.61
N ALA A 900 1.50 19.97 -18.18
CA ALA A 900 1.47 18.64 -18.76
C ALA A 900 1.01 17.55 -17.77
N SER A 901 0.61 16.41 -18.31
CA SER A 901 0.11 15.29 -17.53
C SER A 901 1.07 14.85 -16.44
N LYS A 902 0.55 14.75 -15.21
CA LYS A 902 1.30 14.14 -14.09
C LYS A 902 1.24 12.62 -14.11
N ARG A 903 0.71 12.00 -15.18
CA ARG A 903 0.55 10.55 -15.35
C ARG A 903 1.81 9.74 -15.16
N TRP A 904 2.97 10.29 -15.53
CA TRP A 904 4.25 9.64 -15.27
C TRP A 904 4.47 9.42 -13.76
N ILE A 905 4.03 10.36 -12.92
CA ILE A 905 4.19 10.35 -11.47
C ILE A 905 3.19 9.38 -10.82
N TYR A 906 1.88 9.64 -10.95
CA TYR A 906 0.87 8.90 -10.19
C TYR A 906 0.69 7.43 -10.63
N ARG A 907 1.20 7.03 -11.81
CA ARG A 907 1.28 5.61 -12.20
C ARG A 907 2.32 4.81 -11.42
N GLN A 908 3.24 5.49 -10.74
CA GLN A 908 4.23 4.85 -9.87
C GLN A 908 3.67 4.68 -8.46
N TYR A 909 2.59 5.39 -8.11
CA TYR A 909 1.96 5.30 -6.81
C TYR A 909 0.80 4.30 -6.83
N ASP A 910 0.55 3.67 -5.69
CA ASP A 910 -0.78 3.17 -5.44
C ASP A 910 -1.74 4.34 -5.22
N HIS A 911 -2.92 4.26 -5.82
CA HIS A 911 -3.98 5.26 -5.72
C HIS A 911 -5.36 4.63 -5.53
N GLN A 912 -5.41 3.32 -5.23
CA GLN A 912 -6.64 2.52 -5.17
C GLN A 912 -6.75 1.63 -3.93
N VAL A 913 -5.68 1.45 -3.14
CA VAL A 913 -5.73 0.67 -1.91
C VAL A 913 -6.83 1.23 -1.00
N GLN A 914 -7.51 0.31 -0.30
CA GLN A 914 -8.75 0.52 0.47
C GLN A 914 -10.03 0.68 -0.37
N ASN A 915 -9.93 0.78 -1.71
CA ASN A 915 -11.03 0.93 -2.67
C ASN A 915 -12.00 2.07 -2.32
N ASN A 916 -11.46 3.13 -1.74
CA ASN A 916 -12.22 4.32 -1.36
C ASN A 916 -12.04 5.45 -2.38
N THR A 917 -10.98 5.45 -3.20
CA THR A 917 -10.79 6.43 -4.27
C THR A 917 -11.92 6.32 -5.30
N VAL A 918 -12.73 7.36 -5.45
CA VAL A 918 -13.89 7.38 -6.37
C VAL A 918 -13.48 7.83 -7.77
N MET A 919 -12.56 8.78 -7.87
CA MET A 919 -11.94 9.20 -9.13
C MET A 919 -10.42 9.09 -9.04
N LEU A 920 -9.80 8.53 -10.08
CA LEU A 920 -8.35 8.34 -10.13
C LEU A 920 -7.63 9.68 -10.36
N PRO A 921 -6.36 9.82 -9.93
CA PRO A 921 -5.58 11.02 -10.15
C PRO A 921 -5.57 11.46 -11.62
N GLY A 922 -5.76 12.76 -11.86
CA GLY A 922 -5.85 13.36 -13.20
C GLY A 922 -7.23 13.25 -13.88
N GLY A 923 -8.25 12.71 -13.19
CA GLY A 923 -9.63 12.67 -13.69
C GLY A 923 -10.51 13.86 -13.29
N ALA A 924 -10.08 14.65 -12.32
CA ALA A 924 -10.82 15.77 -11.74
C ALA A 924 -9.87 16.76 -11.05
N ASP A 925 -10.36 17.98 -10.77
CA ASP A 925 -9.61 19.04 -10.10
C ASP A 925 -9.25 18.70 -8.65
N ALA A 926 -10.00 17.83 -7.99
CA ALA A 926 -9.74 17.38 -6.63
C ALA A 926 -9.89 15.86 -6.48
N ALA A 927 -9.10 15.27 -5.58
CA ALA A 927 -9.21 13.85 -5.24
C ALA A 927 -10.52 13.60 -4.48
N ILE A 928 -11.18 12.47 -4.75
CA ILE A 928 -12.45 12.10 -4.09
C ILE A 928 -12.29 10.74 -3.42
N VAL A 929 -12.49 10.71 -2.11
CA VAL A 929 -12.36 9.52 -1.27
C VAL A 929 -13.72 9.22 -0.61
N ARG A 930 -14.28 8.05 -0.89
CA ARG A 930 -15.49 7.52 -0.26
C ARG A 930 -15.23 7.30 1.23
N VAL A 931 -16.15 7.77 2.06
CA VAL A 931 -16.13 7.49 3.50
C VAL A 931 -17.13 6.39 3.80
N ARG A 932 -16.67 5.28 4.38
CA ARG A 932 -17.54 4.19 4.82
C ARG A 932 -17.33 3.91 6.31
N PRO A 933 -18.39 3.54 7.04
CA PRO A 933 -18.22 2.89 8.33
C PRO A 933 -17.37 1.63 8.16
N VAL A 934 -16.51 1.31 9.12
CA VAL A 934 -15.56 0.17 9.07
C VAL A 934 -16.25 -1.17 8.75
N ASN A 935 -17.54 -1.31 9.10
CA ASN A 935 -18.37 -2.50 8.83
C ASN A 935 -19.49 -2.28 7.78
N GLY A 936 -19.49 -1.13 7.09
CA GLY A 936 -20.52 -0.76 6.12
C GLY A 936 -20.26 -1.33 4.73
N LYS A 937 -21.33 -1.71 4.03
CA LYS A 937 -21.25 -2.12 2.62
C LYS A 937 -20.91 -0.91 1.74
N PRO A 938 -19.88 -0.96 0.87
CA PRO A 938 -19.45 0.17 0.04
C PRO A 938 -20.57 0.77 -0.82
N GLU A 939 -21.48 -0.05 -1.34
CA GLU A 939 -22.62 0.38 -2.17
C GLU A 939 -23.67 1.21 -1.42
N LEU A 940 -23.61 1.25 -0.09
CA LEU A 940 -24.50 2.05 0.75
C LEU A 940 -23.86 3.36 1.21
N ALA A 941 -22.54 3.52 1.04
CA ALA A 941 -21.81 4.70 1.46
C ALA A 941 -21.98 5.82 0.41
N LYS A 942 -22.70 6.87 0.80
CA LYS A 942 -22.95 8.04 -0.04
C LYS A 942 -22.03 9.22 0.26
N THR A 943 -21.49 9.31 1.48
CA THR A 943 -20.63 10.43 1.87
C THR A 943 -19.21 10.24 1.36
N GLY A 944 -18.57 11.33 0.94
CA GLY A 944 -17.17 11.36 0.52
C GLY A 944 -16.44 12.59 1.07
N ILE A 945 -15.12 12.51 1.04
CA ILE A 945 -14.18 13.60 1.28
C ILE A 945 -13.57 13.96 -0.07
N ALA A 946 -13.60 15.24 -0.42
CA ALA A 946 -12.75 15.76 -1.48
C ALA A 946 -11.50 16.39 -0.85
N ALA A 947 -10.37 16.33 -1.55
CA ALA A 947 -9.13 16.95 -1.09
C ALA A 947 -8.29 17.46 -2.26
N THR A 948 -7.60 18.57 -2.04
CA THR A 948 -6.69 19.19 -3.01
C THR A 948 -5.52 19.89 -2.29
N THR A 949 -4.46 20.17 -3.05
CA THR A 949 -3.33 20.99 -2.61
C THR A 949 -2.99 21.99 -3.71
N ASP A 950 -2.98 23.29 -3.41
CA ASP A 950 -2.84 24.32 -4.44
C ASP A 950 -1.92 25.45 -3.98
N CYS A 951 -1.02 25.89 -4.88
CA CYS A 951 -0.29 27.14 -4.78
C CYS A 951 0.42 27.49 -6.10
N ASN A 952 -0.01 28.57 -6.76
CA ASN A 952 0.77 29.18 -7.84
C ASN A 952 1.89 30.09 -7.27
N PRO A 953 3.17 29.67 -7.31
CA PRO A 953 4.24 30.39 -6.64
C PRO A 953 4.64 31.69 -7.35
N ARG A 954 4.36 31.82 -8.66
CA ARG A 954 4.64 33.07 -9.39
C ARG A 954 3.75 34.19 -8.91
N TYR A 955 2.49 33.86 -8.58
CA TYR A 955 1.56 34.85 -8.06
C TYR A 955 2.04 35.39 -6.73
N VAL A 956 2.43 34.50 -5.82
CA VAL A 956 2.92 34.87 -4.49
C VAL A 956 4.25 35.62 -4.59
N TYR A 957 5.14 35.24 -5.50
CA TYR A 957 6.42 35.96 -5.71
C TYR A 957 6.19 37.42 -6.10
N LEU A 958 5.23 37.67 -7.00
CA LEU A 958 4.94 38.99 -7.56
C LEU A 958 4.05 39.84 -6.65
N ASP A 959 3.07 39.24 -5.98
CA ASP A 959 2.19 39.88 -5.01
C ASP A 959 1.82 38.84 -3.92
N PRO A 960 2.58 38.75 -2.81
CA PRO A 960 2.41 37.69 -1.83
C PRO A 960 1.03 37.65 -1.19
N HIS A 961 0.41 38.82 -0.99
CA HIS A 961 -0.92 38.90 -0.41
C HIS A 961 -1.99 38.37 -1.36
N LEU A 962 -2.01 38.90 -2.59
CA LEU A 962 -3.01 38.48 -3.58
C LEU A 962 -2.78 37.03 -4.02
N GLY A 963 -1.52 36.64 -4.25
CA GLY A 963 -1.16 35.28 -4.66
C GLY A 963 -1.54 34.23 -3.62
N ALA A 964 -1.30 34.49 -2.33
CA ALA A 964 -1.69 33.55 -1.28
C ALA A 964 -3.22 33.50 -1.08
N SER A 965 -3.91 34.62 -1.31
CA SER A 965 -5.38 34.65 -1.33
C SER A 965 -5.95 33.82 -2.50
N LEU A 966 -5.31 33.89 -3.67
CA LEU A 966 -5.66 33.10 -4.85
C LEU A 966 -5.43 31.60 -4.63
N ALA A 967 -4.35 31.20 -3.96
CA ALA A 967 -4.10 29.79 -3.62
C ALA A 967 -5.23 29.19 -2.77
N VAL A 968 -5.73 29.92 -1.77
CA VAL A 968 -6.90 29.49 -0.98
C VAL A 968 -8.17 29.46 -1.84
N ALA A 969 -8.35 30.45 -2.71
CA ALA A 969 -9.51 30.52 -3.61
C ALA A 969 -9.54 29.35 -4.61
N GLU A 970 -8.39 29.02 -5.19
CA GLU A 970 -8.19 27.91 -6.12
C GLU A 970 -8.45 26.55 -5.45
N ALA A 971 -7.89 26.30 -4.26
CA ALA A 971 -8.20 25.10 -3.50
C ALA A 971 -9.71 24.93 -3.23
N ALA A 972 -10.39 26.01 -2.83
CA ALA A 972 -11.84 25.99 -2.64
C ALA A 972 -12.62 25.77 -3.96
N ARG A 973 -12.08 26.27 -5.08
CA ARG A 973 -12.65 26.13 -6.42
C ARG A 973 -12.53 24.69 -6.91
N ASN A 974 -11.38 24.06 -6.77
CA ASN A 974 -11.12 22.68 -7.16
C ASN A 974 -12.02 21.70 -6.39
N LEU A 975 -12.24 21.93 -5.09
CA LEU A 975 -13.25 21.19 -4.32
C LEU A 975 -14.68 21.42 -4.85
N SER A 976 -15.00 22.65 -5.27
CA SER A 976 -16.34 22.98 -5.81
C SER A 976 -16.58 22.35 -7.18
N CYS A 977 -15.55 22.23 -8.03
CA CYS A 977 -15.60 21.56 -9.34
C CYS A 977 -15.96 20.07 -9.24
N VAL A 978 -15.69 19.43 -8.09
CA VAL A 978 -16.12 18.04 -7.82
C VAL A 978 -17.41 17.94 -7.01
N GLY A 979 -18.07 19.06 -6.71
CA GLY A 979 -19.33 19.11 -5.96
C GLY A 979 -19.17 19.12 -4.43
N ALA A 980 -17.95 19.29 -3.92
CA ALA A 980 -17.65 19.28 -2.50
C ALA A 980 -17.80 20.67 -1.85
N GLU A 981 -18.31 20.72 -0.62
CA GLU A 981 -18.30 21.94 0.19
C GLU A 981 -16.92 22.12 0.82
N PRO A 982 -16.18 23.21 0.59
CA PRO A 982 -14.93 23.49 1.31
C PRO A 982 -15.18 23.58 2.82
N ILE A 983 -14.36 22.91 3.64
CA ILE A 983 -14.55 22.84 5.11
C ILE A 983 -13.42 23.52 5.88
N ALA A 984 -12.17 23.13 5.59
CA ALA A 984 -11.03 23.55 6.39
C ALA A 984 -9.71 23.41 5.62
N VAL A 985 -8.71 24.16 6.09
CA VAL A 985 -7.38 24.26 5.48
C VAL A 985 -6.31 23.72 6.41
N THR A 986 -5.30 23.08 5.84
CA THR A 986 -3.98 22.91 6.42
C THR A 986 -2.94 23.56 5.50
N ASP A 987 -2.03 24.35 6.05
CA ASP A 987 -1.07 25.13 5.24
C ASP A 987 0.37 24.62 5.40
N ASN A 988 1.16 24.73 4.33
CA ASN A 988 2.60 24.47 4.38
C ASN A 988 3.36 25.67 3.82
N LEU A 989 3.93 26.48 4.73
CA LEU A 989 4.58 27.75 4.40
C LEU A 989 6.05 27.51 4.02
N ASN A 990 6.37 27.57 2.72
CA ASN A 990 7.74 27.39 2.22
C ASN A 990 8.33 28.73 1.75
N PHE A 991 9.34 29.25 2.46
CA PHE A 991 9.93 30.57 2.20
C PHE A 991 11.46 30.56 2.37
N GLY A 992 12.14 31.51 1.73
CA GLY A 992 13.56 31.81 2.02
C GLY A 992 13.78 32.37 3.43
N SER A 993 14.97 32.89 3.74
CA SER A 993 15.26 33.39 5.09
C SER A 993 14.35 34.57 5.49
N PRO A 994 13.66 34.47 6.64
CA PRO A 994 12.85 35.56 7.19
C PRO A 994 13.72 36.66 7.83
N GLU A 995 15.03 36.43 8.03
CA GLU A 995 15.91 37.45 8.60
C GLU A 995 16.21 38.57 7.59
N LYS A 996 15.98 38.30 6.30
CA LYS A 996 16.12 39.28 5.22
C LYS A 996 14.81 40.08 5.10
N PRO A 997 14.84 41.42 4.97
CA PRO A 997 13.62 42.24 4.91
C PRO A 997 12.63 41.83 3.81
N ILE A 998 13.14 41.39 2.65
CA ILE A 998 12.30 40.91 1.54
C ILE A 998 11.63 39.58 1.90
N GLY A 999 12.37 38.64 2.50
CA GLY A 999 11.83 37.33 2.89
C GLY A 999 10.73 37.47 3.95
N TYR A 1000 10.95 38.32 4.96
CA TYR A 1000 9.90 38.61 5.95
C TYR A 1000 8.68 39.31 5.33
N TRP A 1001 8.90 40.26 4.41
CA TRP A 1001 7.80 40.94 3.71
C TRP A 1001 6.94 39.95 2.92
N GLN A 1002 7.56 39.00 2.21
CA GLN A 1002 6.85 37.94 1.50
C GLN A 1002 6.05 37.05 2.45
N LEU A 1003 6.68 36.55 3.53
CA LEU A 1003 6.04 35.69 4.53
C LEU A 1003 4.86 36.39 5.22
N HIS A 1004 5.04 37.63 5.65
CA HIS A 1004 4.01 38.43 6.32
C HIS A 1004 2.78 38.63 5.43
N HIS A 1005 2.98 39.10 4.20
CA HIS A 1005 1.88 39.38 3.29
C HIS A 1005 1.18 38.11 2.81
N ALA A 1006 1.91 37.01 2.61
CA ALA A 1006 1.31 35.72 2.30
C ALA A 1006 0.42 35.22 3.45
N CYS A 1007 0.89 35.27 4.70
CA CYS A 1007 0.08 34.90 5.87
C CYS A 1007 -1.18 35.80 5.97
N SER A 1008 -1.04 37.11 5.74
CA SER A 1008 -2.19 38.02 5.72
C SER A 1008 -3.21 37.64 4.65
N GLY A 1009 -2.75 37.31 3.44
CA GLY A 1009 -3.61 36.87 2.34
C GLY A 1009 -4.36 35.56 2.64
N ILE A 1010 -3.67 34.56 3.18
CA ILE A 1010 -4.28 33.31 3.66
C ILE A 1010 -5.34 33.62 4.71
N SER A 1011 -4.99 34.43 5.71
CA SER A 1011 -5.92 34.77 6.79
C SER A 1011 -7.17 35.45 6.27
N GLU A 1012 -7.05 36.37 5.32
CA GLU A 1012 -8.20 37.05 4.73
C GLU A 1012 -9.07 36.07 3.95
N ALA A 1013 -8.48 35.29 3.06
CA ALA A 1013 -9.21 34.34 2.23
C ALA A 1013 -9.93 33.28 3.07
N CYS A 1014 -9.27 32.67 4.07
CA CYS A 1014 -9.90 31.70 4.98
C CYS A 1014 -11.09 32.31 5.75
N ARG A 1015 -11.05 33.60 6.11
CA ARG A 1015 -12.20 34.30 6.72
C ARG A 1015 -13.34 34.51 5.73
N GLN A 1016 -13.02 34.79 4.47
CA GLN A 1016 -14.03 35.01 3.42
C GLN A 1016 -14.74 33.71 3.01
N PHE A 1017 -14.01 32.59 2.93
CA PHE A 1017 -14.55 31.28 2.57
C PHE A 1017 -15.04 30.46 3.77
N GLU A 1018 -14.86 30.97 5.00
CA GLU A 1018 -15.22 30.26 6.24
C GLU A 1018 -14.49 28.90 6.39
N THR A 1019 -13.25 28.84 5.90
CA THR A 1019 -12.38 27.66 5.92
C THR A 1019 -11.23 27.85 6.90
N PRO A 1020 -11.45 27.65 8.21
CA PRO A 1020 -10.41 27.87 9.21
C PRO A 1020 -9.22 26.91 9.03
N VAL A 1021 -8.06 27.37 9.47
CA VAL A 1021 -6.80 26.63 9.45
C VAL A 1021 -6.75 25.70 10.67
N THR A 1022 -6.64 24.40 10.45
CA THR A 1022 -6.66 23.38 11.49
C THR A 1022 -5.27 22.97 11.98
N GLY A 1023 -4.23 23.35 11.24
CA GLY A 1023 -2.83 23.06 11.53
C GLY A 1023 -2.01 23.20 10.25
N GLY A 1024 -0.70 23.03 10.33
CA GLY A 1024 0.17 23.20 9.18
C GLY A 1024 1.63 23.00 9.54
N ASN A 1025 2.50 23.36 8.61
CA ASN A 1025 3.94 23.32 8.75
C ASN A 1025 4.58 24.60 8.22
N VAL A 1026 5.74 24.98 8.77
CA VAL A 1026 6.52 26.13 8.30
C VAL A 1026 7.94 25.67 7.98
N SER A 1027 8.32 25.80 6.71
CA SER A 1027 9.66 25.58 6.21
C SER A 1027 10.26 26.93 5.78
N LEU A 1028 11.17 27.46 6.59
CA LEU A 1028 11.92 28.69 6.27
C LEU A 1028 13.32 28.36 5.78
N TYR A 1029 14.09 29.39 5.40
CA TYR A 1029 15.47 29.25 4.93
C TYR A 1029 15.61 28.42 3.64
N ASN A 1030 14.53 28.30 2.87
CA ASN A 1030 14.55 27.62 1.58
C ASN A 1030 15.28 28.45 0.52
N GLU A 1031 16.61 28.47 0.57
CA GLU A 1031 17.46 29.17 -0.39
C GLU A 1031 18.82 28.49 -0.52
N THR A 1032 19.44 28.63 -1.70
CA THR A 1032 20.82 28.19 -1.92
C THR A 1032 21.73 29.39 -2.13
N VAL A 1033 23.04 29.17 -2.13
CA VAL A 1033 24.02 30.21 -2.46
C VAL A 1033 24.64 29.90 -3.83
N ASP A 1034 24.75 30.90 -4.70
CA ASP A 1034 25.43 30.74 -5.99
C ASP A 1034 26.97 30.78 -5.85
N SER A 1035 27.68 30.52 -6.95
CA SER A 1035 29.15 30.50 -6.96
C SER A 1035 29.82 31.85 -6.64
N GLU A 1036 29.05 32.94 -6.68
CA GLU A 1036 29.51 34.29 -6.34
C GLU A 1036 29.21 34.64 -4.86
N GLY A 1037 28.54 33.74 -4.14
CA GLY A 1037 28.16 33.93 -2.75
C GLY A 1037 26.82 34.64 -2.56
N ASN A 1038 26.02 34.82 -3.62
CA ASN A 1038 24.72 35.47 -3.49
C ASN A 1038 23.62 34.44 -3.18
N PRO A 1039 22.68 34.75 -2.27
CA PRO A 1039 21.55 33.88 -1.98
C PRO A 1039 20.55 33.85 -3.14
N GLN A 1040 20.03 32.65 -3.40
CA GLN A 1040 19.06 32.31 -4.44
C GLN A 1040 17.85 31.66 -3.76
N PRO A 1041 16.89 32.47 -3.25
CA PRO A 1041 15.70 31.94 -2.60
C PRO A 1041 14.74 31.33 -3.60
N ILE A 1042 13.99 30.34 -3.14
CA ILE A 1042 12.81 29.85 -3.85
C ILE A 1042 11.79 30.98 -4.03
N TYR A 1043 10.81 30.76 -4.90
CA TYR A 1043 9.59 31.57 -4.84
C TYR A 1043 8.82 31.27 -3.55
N PRO A 1044 8.23 32.29 -2.89
CA PRO A 1044 7.38 32.06 -1.73
C PRO A 1044 6.24 31.11 -2.11
N THR A 1045 6.12 29.98 -1.41
CA THR A 1045 5.21 28.89 -1.76
C THR A 1045 4.41 28.42 -0.54
N PRO A 1046 3.40 29.20 -0.12
CA PRO A 1046 2.42 28.76 0.87
C PRO A 1046 1.44 27.76 0.23
N VAL A 1047 1.71 26.47 0.37
CA VAL A 1047 0.83 25.41 -0.15
C VAL A 1047 -0.41 25.31 0.71
N ILE A 1048 -1.59 25.32 0.09
CA ILE A 1048 -2.88 25.18 0.75
C ILE A 1048 -3.41 23.78 0.51
N GLY A 1049 -3.36 22.92 1.53
CA GLY A 1049 -4.11 21.67 1.56
C GLY A 1049 -5.54 21.94 2.06
N MET A 1050 -6.56 21.54 1.30
CA MET A 1050 -7.95 21.78 1.68
C MET A 1050 -8.79 20.52 1.57
N VAL A 1051 -9.67 20.30 2.56
CA VAL A 1051 -10.64 19.20 2.55
C VAL A 1051 -12.07 19.73 2.40
N GLY A 1052 -12.90 18.97 1.69
CA GLY A 1052 -14.29 19.30 1.44
C GLY A 1052 -15.25 18.12 1.60
N LEU A 1053 -16.50 18.40 1.99
CA LEU A 1053 -17.56 17.41 2.18
C LEU A 1053 -18.33 17.15 0.89
N ILE A 1054 -18.42 15.89 0.49
CA ILE A 1054 -19.34 15.42 -0.56
C ILE A 1054 -20.50 14.67 0.12
N PRO A 1055 -21.72 15.22 0.12
CA PRO A 1055 -22.86 14.55 0.74
C PRO A 1055 -23.32 13.29 0.00
N ASP A 1056 -23.17 13.26 -1.32
CA ASP A 1056 -23.55 12.12 -2.17
C ASP A 1056 -22.53 11.93 -3.31
N ILE A 1057 -21.68 10.92 -3.21
CA ILE A 1057 -20.66 10.56 -4.21
C ILE A 1057 -21.26 10.14 -5.55
N THR A 1058 -22.57 9.93 -5.65
CA THR A 1058 -23.26 9.74 -6.95
C THR A 1058 -23.54 11.06 -7.67
N LYS A 1059 -23.26 12.19 -7.01
CA LYS A 1059 -23.46 13.57 -7.49
C LYS A 1059 -22.12 14.31 -7.46
N ILE A 1060 -21.18 13.82 -8.25
CA ILE A 1060 -19.84 14.37 -8.43
C ILE A 1060 -19.60 14.62 -9.92
N ALA A 1061 -18.62 15.48 -10.23
CA ALA A 1061 -18.19 15.76 -11.59
C ALA A 1061 -16.68 15.57 -11.71
N GLY A 1062 -16.23 15.18 -12.90
CA GLY A 1062 -14.82 15.21 -13.29
C GLY A 1062 -14.59 16.29 -14.36
N GLN A 1063 -13.33 16.52 -14.69
CA GLN A 1063 -12.93 17.60 -15.60
C GLN A 1063 -13.17 17.29 -17.09
N GLY A 1064 -13.20 16.01 -17.46
CA GLY A 1064 -13.35 15.58 -18.83
C GLY A 1064 -14.79 15.71 -19.36
N TRP A 1065 -14.94 16.06 -20.63
CA TRP A 1065 -16.25 16.01 -21.31
C TRP A 1065 -16.88 14.62 -21.22
N GLN A 1066 -18.17 14.55 -20.88
CA GLN A 1066 -18.85 13.28 -20.66
C GLN A 1066 -19.61 12.78 -21.89
N GLN A 1067 -20.19 13.69 -22.67
CA GLN A 1067 -21.08 13.34 -23.78
C GLN A 1067 -20.98 14.33 -24.95
N GLU A 1068 -20.91 13.79 -26.17
CA GLU A 1068 -21.03 14.59 -27.38
C GLU A 1068 -22.44 15.22 -27.48
N GLY A 1069 -22.48 16.52 -27.80
CA GLY A 1069 -23.71 17.31 -27.85
C GLY A 1069 -24.00 18.10 -26.57
N ASP A 1070 -23.26 17.89 -25.48
CA ASP A 1070 -23.35 18.73 -24.28
C ASP A 1070 -23.03 20.19 -24.61
N LEU A 1071 -23.80 21.10 -24.02
CA LEU A 1071 -23.58 22.54 -24.08
C LEU A 1071 -22.47 22.93 -23.11
N ILE A 1072 -21.60 23.84 -23.52
CA ILE A 1072 -20.46 24.30 -22.72
C ILE A 1072 -20.77 25.71 -22.21
N TYR A 1073 -20.63 25.91 -20.90
CA TYR A 1073 -20.82 27.20 -20.24
C TYR A 1073 -19.55 27.65 -19.52
N PHE A 1074 -19.26 28.94 -19.60
CA PHE A 1074 -18.27 29.62 -18.77
C PHE A 1074 -19.00 30.28 -17.60
N LEU A 1075 -18.55 30.01 -16.38
CA LEU A 1075 -19.06 30.59 -15.14
C LEU A 1075 -18.01 31.59 -14.61
N GLY A 1076 -18.44 32.82 -14.34
CA GLY A 1076 -17.58 33.92 -13.92
C GLY A 1076 -17.58 35.10 -14.88
N ALA A 1077 -16.74 36.09 -14.57
CA ALA A 1077 -16.51 37.24 -15.44
C ALA A 1077 -15.26 36.99 -16.30
N PHE A 1078 -15.40 37.08 -17.63
CA PHE A 1078 -14.28 36.86 -18.54
C PHE A 1078 -13.35 38.09 -18.57
N ASN A 1079 -12.39 38.13 -17.65
CA ASN A 1079 -11.42 39.21 -17.49
C ASN A 1079 -9.99 38.66 -17.32
N PRO A 1080 -9.42 38.04 -18.36
CA PRO A 1080 -8.13 37.38 -18.28
C PRO A 1080 -6.97 38.38 -18.18
N SER A 1081 -5.86 37.97 -17.56
CA SER A 1081 -4.63 38.76 -17.43
C SER A 1081 -3.39 37.96 -17.82
N LEU A 1082 -2.47 38.57 -18.56
CA LEU A 1082 -1.15 37.97 -18.84
C LEU A 1082 -0.14 38.18 -17.70
N GLY A 1083 -0.45 39.02 -16.71
CA GLY A 1083 0.44 39.23 -15.57
C GLY A 1083 0.64 37.93 -14.79
N ALA A 1084 1.90 37.57 -14.54
CA ALA A 1084 2.32 36.34 -13.86
C ALA A 1084 1.99 35.01 -14.58
N SER A 1085 1.44 35.04 -15.80
CA SER A 1085 0.88 33.85 -16.43
C SER A 1085 1.93 32.87 -16.97
N GLU A 1086 1.56 31.60 -17.07
CA GLU A 1086 2.37 30.55 -17.69
C GLU A 1086 2.69 30.90 -19.15
N TYR A 1087 1.75 31.54 -19.87
CA TYR A 1087 2.00 32.06 -21.22
C TYR A 1087 3.13 33.09 -21.25
N LEU A 1088 3.11 34.07 -20.35
CA LEU A 1088 4.13 35.11 -20.32
C LEU A 1088 5.50 34.52 -19.97
N ALA A 1089 5.54 33.59 -19.02
CA ALA A 1089 6.75 32.89 -18.61
C ALA A 1089 7.31 31.99 -19.73
N THR A 1090 6.45 31.23 -20.40
CA THR A 1090 6.88 30.21 -21.38
C THR A 1090 7.21 30.81 -22.74
N ILE A 1091 6.34 31.67 -23.27
CA ILE A 1091 6.45 32.17 -24.66
C ILE A 1091 7.37 33.38 -24.75
N HIS A 1092 7.44 34.19 -23.69
CA HIS A 1092 8.21 35.43 -23.68
C HIS A 1092 9.34 35.45 -22.63
N ASP A 1093 9.58 34.35 -21.91
CA ASP A 1093 10.63 34.24 -20.89
C ASP A 1093 10.59 35.41 -19.89
N THR A 1094 9.38 35.80 -19.48
CA THR A 1094 9.13 36.99 -18.67
C THR A 1094 8.28 36.65 -17.46
N ILE A 1095 8.72 37.08 -16.27
CA ILE A 1095 7.95 36.95 -15.02
C ILE A 1095 7.70 38.37 -14.51
N ALA A 1096 6.53 38.91 -14.84
CA ALA A 1096 6.16 40.29 -14.51
C ALA A 1096 4.63 40.48 -14.54
N GLY A 1097 4.18 41.68 -14.23
CA GLY A 1097 2.76 42.01 -14.10
C GLY A 1097 2.21 41.66 -12.72
N LYS A 1098 0.96 42.04 -12.47
CA LYS A 1098 0.23 41.63 -11.27
C LYS A 1098 -0.56 40.35 -11.55
N PRO A 1099 -0.76 39.48 -10.56
CA PRO A 1099 -1.65 38.33 -10.68
C PRO A 1099 -3.10 38.76 -11.02
N PRO A 1100 -3.95 37.82 -11.49
CA PRO A 1100 -5.36 38.08 -11.72
C PRO A 1100 -6.06 38.66 -10.48
N THR A 1101 -6.99 39.60 -10.68
CA THR A 1101 -7.69 40.25 -9.57
C THR A 1101 -8.74 39.32 -8.97
N LEU A 1102 -8.71 39.11 -7.65
CA LEU A 1102 -9.67 38.29 -6.93
C LEU A 1102 -10.82 39.15 -6.35
N ASN A 1103 -12.07 38.78 -6.65
CA ASN A 1103 -13.25 39.30 -5.96
C ASN A 1103 -13.90 38.15 -5.19
N PHE A 1104 -13.79 38.17 -3.87
CA PHE A 1104 -14.30 37.09 -3.01
C PHE A 1104 -15.80 36.82 -3.19
N ASP A 1105 -16.63 37.84 -3.39
CA ASP A 1105 -18.08 37.65 -3.55
C ASP A 1105 -18.41 36.96 -4.87
N LEU A 1106 -17.71 37.32 -5.95
CA LEU A 1106 -17.84 36.64 -7.24
C LEU A 1106 -17.33 35.20 -7.15
N GLU A 1107 -16.15 34.98 -6.56
CA GLU A 1107 -15.55 33.66 -6.38
C GLU A 1107 -16.50 32.72 -5.63
N LYS A 1108 -17.03 33.16 -4.48
CA LYS A 1108 -18.04 32.40 -3.70
C LYS A 1108 -19.28 32.07 -4.53
N ALA A 1109 -19.78 33.03 -5.31
CA ALA A 1109 -20.97 32.83 -6.13
C ALA A 1109 -20.73 31.81 -7.26
N VAL A 1110 -19.59 31.88 -7.95
CA VAL A 1110 -19.18 30.95 -9.01
C VAL A 1110 -19.01 29.54 -8.45
N GLN A 1111 -18.25 29.39 -7.37
CA GLN A 1111 -18.03 28.10 -6.70
C GLN A 1111 -19.35 27.47 -6.25
N LYS A 1112 -20.21 28.26 -5.60
CA LYS A 1112 -21.52 27.79 -5.15
C LYS A 1112 -22.42 27.37 -6.32
N ALA A 1113 -22.46 28.15 -7.40
CA ALA A 1113 -23.29 27.83 -8.56
C ALA A 1113 -22.84 26.51 -9.23
N CYS A 1114 -21.53 26.31 -9.40
CA CYS A 1114 -20.96 25.06 -9.90
C CYS A 1114 -21.35 23.87 -9.01
N ARG A 1115 -21.04 23.97 -7.72
CA ARG A 1115 -21.27 22.90 -6.72
C ARG A 1115 -22.74 22.50 -6.63
N GLU A 1116 -23.65 23.46 -6.54
CA GLU A 1116 -25.09 23.19 -6.47
C GLU A 1116 -25.64 22.66 -7.81
N GLY A 1117 -25.08 23.10 -8.95
CA GLY A 1117 -25.37 22.55 -10.27
C GLY A 1117 -25.06 21.06 -10.38
N ILE A 1118 -23.89 20.65 -9.86
CA ILE A 1118 -23.46 19.24 -9.79
C ILE A 1118 -24.39 18.45 -8.85
N ARG A 1119 -24.68 18.98 -7.65
CA ARG A 1119 -25.55 18.33 -6.66
C ARG A 1119 -26.97 18.10 -7.17
N HIS A 1120 -27.52 19.05 -7.93
CA HIS A 1120 -28.81 18.90 -8.58
C HIS A 1120 -28.80 17.99 -9.81
N GLY A 1121 -27.62 17.55 -10.28
CA GLY A 1121 -27.45 16.75 -11.50
C GLY A 1121 -27.73 17.53 -12.78
N LEU A 1122 -27.52 18.85 -12.76
CA LEU A 1122 -27.64 19.72 -13.93
C LEU A 1122 -26.33 19.77 -14.73
N VAL A 1123 -25.20 19.71 -14.02
CA VAL A 1123 -23.84 19.75 -14.60
C VAL A 1123 -23.30 18.33 -14.76
N ASN A 1124 -22.77 18.03 -15.95
CA ASN A 1124 -22.18 16.74 -16.31
C ASN A 1124 -20.66 16.69 -16.06
N SER A 1125 -19.95 17.78 -16.34
CA SER A 1125 -18.52 17.96 -16.06
C SER A 1125 -18.23 19.38 -15.63
N ALA A 1126 -17.17 19.58 -14.86
CA ALA A 1126 -16.71 20.89 -14.42
C ALA A 1126 -15.19 20.89 -14.30
N HIS A 1127 -14.56 21.99 -14.68
CA HIS A 1127 -13.12 22.18 -14.60
C HIS A 1127 -12.81 23.65 -14.35
N ASP A 1128 -11.85 23.92 -13.49
CA ASP A 1128 -11.41 25.27 -13.18
C ASP A 1128 -10.56 25.89 -14.31
N CYS A 1129 -10.27 27.19 -14.25
CA CYS A 1129 -9.43 27.87 -15.26
C CYS A 1129 -8.18 28.47 -14.59
N ALA A 1130 -7.19 27.64 -14.34
CA ALA A 1130 -5.92 27.98 -13.68
C ALA A 1130 -4.79 28.30 -14.69
N GLU A 1131 -3.65 27.60 -14.61
CA GLU A 1131 -2.44 27.88 -15.40
C GLU A 1131 -2.68 27.77 -16.91
N GLY A 1132 -2.19 28.75 -17.66
CA GLY A 1132 -2.40 28.82 -19.11
C GLY A 1132 -3.82 29.22 -19.53
N GLY A 1133 -4.73 29.40 -18.56
CA GLY A 1133 -6.01 30.07 -18.72
C GLY A 1133 -7.06 29.28 -19.51
N PHE A 1134 -8.01 30.03 -20.06
CA PHE A 1134 -9.22 29.50 -20.70
C PHE A 1134 -8.97 28.41 -21.75
N THR A 1135 -7.96 28.61 -22.60
CA THR A 1135 -7.67 27.68 -23.70
C THR A 1135 -7.07 26.36 -23.21
N VAL A 1136 -6.24 26.40 -22.17
CA VAL A 1136 -5.64 25.18 -21.58
C VAL A 1136 -6.71 24.37 -20.86
N ALA A 1137 -7.57 25.02 -20.07
CA ALA A 1137 -8.70 24.34 -19.42
C ALA A 1137 -9.60 23.61 -20.42
N LEU A 1138 -9.97 24.26 -21.55
CA LEU A 1138 -10.72 23.59 -22.62
C LEU A 1138 -9.98 22.39 -23.23
N ALA A 1139 -8.67 22.49 -23.40
CA ALA A 1139 -7.85 21.39 -23.90
C ALA A 1139 -7.81 20.22 -22.92
N GLU A 1140 -7.65 20.48 -21.63
CA GLU A 1140 -7.64 19.46 -20.57
C GLU A 1140 -9.00 18.76 -20.45
N CYS A 1141 -10.11 19.49 -20.59
CA CYS A 1141 -11.44 18.88 -20.66
C CYS A 1141 -11.61 17.98 -21.91
N CYS A 1142 -11.11 18.41 -23.07
CA CYS A 1142 -11.12 17.60 -24.29
C CYS A 1142 -10.28 16.32 -24.13
N ILE A 1143 -9.06 16.45 -23.60
CA ILE A 1143 -8.13 15.35 -23.33
C ILE A 1143 -8.74 14.36 -22.34
N GLY A 1144 -9.23 14.84 -21.19
CA GLY A 1144 -9.80 14.01 -20.13
C GLY A 1144 -11.08 13.30 -20.54
N GLY A 1145 -11.90 13.92 -21.40
CA GLY A 1145 -13.13 13.33 -21.93
C GLY A 1145 -12.93 12.47 -23.17
N ASN A 1146 -11.75 12.52 -23.79
CA ASN A 1146 -11.48 11.98 -25.12
C ASN A 1146 -12.52 12.43 -26.17
N LEU A 1147 -12.90 13.70 -26.13
CA LEU A 1147 -13.93 14.32 -26.98
C LEU A 1147 -13.48 15.73 -27.39
N GLY A 1148 -13.77 16.15 -28.63
CA GLY A 1148 -13.52 17.51 -29.09
C GLY A 1148 -14.57 18.53 -28.61
N ALA A 1149 -14.35 19.79 -28.93
CA ALA A 1149 -15.29 20.87 -28.63
C ALA A 1149 -15.22 21.99 -29.67
N VAL A 1150 -16.37 22.60 -29.96
CA VAL A 1150 -16.46 23.84 -30.75
C VAL A 1150 -16.91 24.96 -29.82
N VAL A 1151 -16.06 25.95 -29.63
CA VAL A 1151 -16.22 27.02 -28.66
C VAL A 1151 -16.11 28.39 -29.34
N HIS A 1152 -16.97 29.31 -28.94
CA HIS A 1152 -16.90 30.73 -29.25
C HIS A 1152 -16.17 31.44 -28.11
N LEU A 1153 -15.08 32.12 -28.45
CA LEU A 1153 -14.32 32.91 -27.50
C LEU A 1153 -15.22 34.00 -26.90
N PRO A 1154 -15.30 34.13 -25.56
CA PRO A 1154 -16.03 35.22 -24.92
C PRO A 1154 -15.54 36.59 -25.41
N THR A 1155 -16.44 37.57 -25.40
CA THR A 1155 -16.10 38.92 -25.90
C THR A 1155 -15.11 39.58 -24.95
N PHE A 1156 -13.97 40.02 -25.48
CA PHE A 1156 -12.92 40.70 -24.72
C PHE A 1156 -12.37 41.88 -25.52
N ASP A 1157 -12.27 43.05 -24.88
CA ASP A 1157 -11.71 44.27 -25.47
C ASP A 1157 -10.20 44.34 -25.15
N GLY A 1158 -9.41 43.58 -25.91
CA GLY A 1158 -7.97 43.48 -25.71
C GLY A 1158 -7.28 42.60 -26.74
N ARG A 1159 -6.06 42.14 -26.43
CA ARG A 1159 -5.25 41.32 -27.33
C ARG A 1159 -5.73 39.87 -27.37
N PHE A 1160 -5.50 39.19 -28.49
CA PHE A 1160 -5.89 37.78 -28.67
C PHE A 1160 -5.15 36.82 -27.75
N ASP A 1161 -3.85 37.01 -27.53
CA ASP A 1161 -3.08 36.19 -26.58
C ASP A 1161 -3.60 36.29 -25.14
N THR A 1162 -4.02 37.49 -24.74
CA THR A 1162 -4.62 37.75 -23.43
C THR A 1162 -5.97 37.03 -23.30
N ALA A 1163 -6.82 37.13 -24.31
CA ALA A 1163 -8.11 36.44 -24.30
C ALA A 1163 -7.96 34.90 -24.29
N LEU A 1164 -6.97 34.35 -25.00
CA LEU A 1164 -6.78 32.92 -25.13
C LEU A 1164 -6.06 32.29 -23.93
N PHE A 1165 -4.98 32.91 -23.46
CA PHE A 1165 -4.02 32.32 -22.52
C PHE A 1165 -3.77 33.15 -21.25
N GLY A 1166 -4.49 34.27 -21.08
CA GLY A 1166 -4.48 34.99 -19.82
C GLY A 1166 -5.19 34.18 -18.74
N GLU A 1167 -4.63 34.23 -17.54
CA GLU A 1167 -5.13 33.48 -16.39
C GLU A 1167 -6.23 34.28 -15.70
N LEU A 1168 -7.17 33.56 -15.09
CA LEU A 1168 -8.43 34.09 -14.58
C LEU A 1168 -8.58 33.73 -13.10
N ALA A 1169 -9.13 34.66 -12.32
CA ALA A 1169 -9.73 34.31 -11.04
C ALA A 1169 -11.23 34.06 -11.25
N SER A 1170 -11.84 33.24 -10.39
CA SER A 1170 -13.30 33.03 -10.34
C SER A 1170 -13.89 32.52 -11.66
N ALA A 1171 -13.23 31.55 -12.29
CA ALA A 1171 -13.61 31.02 -13.58
C ALA A 1171 -13.69 29.48 -13.55
N ILE A 1172 -14.83 28.93 -13.99
CA ILE A 1172 -15.07 27.49 -14.12
C ILE A 1172 -15.76 27.25 -15.46
N ILE A 1173 -15.36 26.21 -16.18
CA ILE A 1173 -16.06 25.72 -17.38
C ILE A 1173 -16.88 24.49 -17.00
N VAL A 1174 -18.12 24.42 -17.46
CA VAL A 1174 -19.01 23.28 -17.20
C VAL A 1174 -19.67 22.78 -18.48
N SER A 1175 -19.94 21.46 -18.54
CA SER A 1175 -20.79 20.87 -19.57
C SER A 1175 -22.18 20.52 -19.02
N VAL A 1176 -23.21 20.75 -19.83
CA VAL A 1176 -24.62 20.55 -19.46
C VAL A 1176 -25.37 19.90 -20.60
N SER A 1177 -26.14 18.86 -20.30
CA SER A 1177 -26.99 18.21 -21.31
C SER A 1177 -28.01 19.20 -21.90
N PRO A 1178 -28.28 19.18 -23.22
CA PRO A 1178 -29.28 20.05 -23.83
C PRO A 1178 -30.67 19.95 -23.18
N ASP A 1179 -31.03 18.78 -22.64
CA ASP A 1179 -32.30 18.56 -21.94
C ASP A 1179 -32.41 19.36 -20.63
N ASN A 1180 -31.27 19.69 -20.02
CA ASN A 1180 -31.19 20.47 -18.78
C ASN A 1180 -31.00 21.98 -19.02
N LYS A 1181 -30.89 22.43 -20.28
CA LYS A 1181 -30.58 23.82 -20.65
C LYS A 1181 -31.45 24.85 -19.91
N GLU A 1182 -32.77 24.74 -20.07
CA GLU A 1182 -33.71 25.73 -19.49
C GLU A 1182 -33.62 25.77 -17.96
N ALA A 1183 -33.47 24.61 -17.32
CA ALA A 1183 -33.34 24.51 -15.87
C ALA A 1183 -32.01 25.11 -15.38
N TRP A 1184 -30.92 24.85 -16.09
CA TRP A 1184 -29.59 25.38 -15.78
C TRP A 1184 -29.51 26.91 -15.95
N GLU A 1185 -30.00 27.44 -17.06
CA GLU A 1185 -29.97 28.89 -17.31
C GLU A 1185 -30.87 29.66 -16.34
N GLN A 1186 -32.03 29.11 -15.96
CA GLN A 1186 -32.86 29.69 -14.91
C GLN A 1186 -32.13 29.66 -13.56
N PHE A 1187 -31.51 28.54 -13.20
CA PHE A 1187 -30.72 28.42 -11.97
C PHE A 1187 -29.58 29.46 -11.93
N LEU A 1188 -28.84 29.62 -13.04
CA LEU A 1188 -27.77 30.61 -13.16
C LEU A 1188 -28.30 32.06 -13.14
N ALA A 1189 -29.46 32.34 -13.73
CA ALA A 1189 -30.09 33.66 -13.65
C ALA A 1189 -30.42 34.05 -12.20
N ASP A 1190 -30.83 33.09 -11.38
CA ASP A 1190 -31.18 33.31 -9.98
C ASP A 1190 -29.96 33.38 -9.05
N ASN A 1191 -28.89 32.60 -9.34
CA ASN A 1191 -27.75 32.41 -8.42
C ASN A 1191 -26.44 33.07 -8.87
N LEU A 1192 -26.27 33.34 -10.17
CA LEU A 1192 -25.06 33.95 -10.75
C LEU A 1192 -25.41 34.99 -11.85
N PRO A 1193 -26.31 35.96 -11.59
CA PRO A 1193 -26.82 36.85 -12.63
C PRO A 1193 -25.71 37.64 -13.33
N ASN A 1194 -25.73 37.66 -14.66
CA ASN A 1194 -24.78 38.36 -15.54
C ASN A 1194 -23.31 37.88 -15.48
N ASN A 1195 -23.00 36.79 -14.78
CA ASN A 1195 -21.65 36.26 -14.65
C ASN A 1195 -21.56 34.82 -15.17
N TRP A 1196 -22.16 34.57 -16.33
CA TRP A 1196 -22.07 33.31 -17.06
C TRP A 1196 -22.32 33.52 -18.55
N GLN A 1197 -21.85 32.59 -19.38
CA GLN A 1197 -22.08 32.60 -20.82
C GLN A 1197 -22.12 31.17 -21.39
N GLU A 1198 -23.08 30.87 -22.27
CA GLU A 1198 -23.01 29.70 -23.16
C GLU A 1198 -21.93 29.95 -24.22
N ILE A 1199 -20.88 29.14 -24.23
CA ILE A 1199 -19.70 29.35 -25.07
C ILE A 1199 -19.57 28.32 -26.17
N GLY A 1200 -20.24 27.18 -26.13
CA GLY A 1200 -20.06 26.19 -27.19
C GLY A 1200 -20.77 24.86 -26.98
N THR A 1201 -20.26 23.85 -27.67
CA THR A 1201 -20.80 22.49 -27.62
C THR A 1201 -19.68 21.46 -27.74
N VAL A 1202 -19.74 20.40 -26.96
CA VAL A 1202 -18.85 19.24 -27.06
C VAL A 1202 -19.15 18.50 -28.37
N LYS A 1203 -18.15 18.36 -29.25
CA LYS A 1203 -18.34 17.77 -30.58
C LYS A 1203 -17.03 17.36 -31.26
N GLY A 1204 -17.07 16.25 -31.98
CA GLY A 1204 -15.98 15.85 -32.87
C GLY A 1204 -14.73 15.38 -32.13
N ASN A 1205 -13.57 15.48 -32.81
CA ASN A 1205 -12.26 15.01 -32.32
C ASN A 1205 -11.18 16.10 -32.38
N SER A 1206 -11.60 17.36 -32.29
CA SER A 1206 -10.72 18.53 -32.35
C SER A 1206 -11.23 19.60 -31.38
N LEU A 1207 -10.32 20.41 -30.85
CA LEU A 1207 -10.66 21.65 -30.17
C LEU A 1207 -10.66 22.80 -31.18
N GLU A 1208 -11.83 23.40 -31.38
CA GLU A 1208 -12.04 24.56 -32.25
C GLU A 1208 -12.45 25.77 -31.42
N ILE A 1209 -11.62 26.81 -31.39
CA ILE A 1209 -11.94 28.09 -30.74
C ILE A 1209 -12.10 29.17 -31.82
N ASN A 1210 -13.29 29.75 -31.86
CA ASN A 1210 -13.74 30.65 -32.92
C ASN A 1210 -14.12 32.03 -32.37
N THR A 1211 -13.85 33.06 -33.15
CA THR A 1211 -14.51 34.36 -33.02
C THR A 1211 -15.77 34.39 -33.89
N ALA A 1212 -16.52 35.48 -33.84
CA ALA A 1212 -17.63 35.70 -34.78
C ALA A 1212 -17.17 35.78 -36.25
N ALA A 1213 -15.90 36.08 -36.52
CA ALA A 1213 -15.37 36.31 -37.86
C ALA A 1213 -14.60 35.12 -38.44
N GLN A 1214 -13.85 34.39 -37.61
CA GLN A 1214 -12.96 33.31 -38.05
C GLN A 1214 -12.50 32.39 -36.91
N SER A 1215 -11.91 31.24 -37.28
CA SER A 1215 -11.31 30.27 -36.37
C SER A 1215 -9.89 30.69 -35.95
N LEU A 1216 -9.61 30.67 -34.63
CA LEU A 1216 -8.31 31.02 -34.06
C LEU A 1216 -7.46 29.77 -33.77
N ILE A 1217 -8.09 28.77 -33.16
CA ILE A 1217 -7.47 27.47 -32.84
C ILE A 1217 -8.32 26.40 -33.48
N ASN A 1218 -7.67 25.49 -34.20
CA ASN A 1218 -8.22 24.22 -34.62
C ASN A 1218 -7.09 23.20 -34.52
N ILE A 1219 -7.23 22.25 -33.61
CA ILE A 1219 -6.23 21.22 -33.35
C ILE A 1219 -6.91 19.89 -33.02
N ASP A 1220 -6.38 18.80 -33.59
CA ASP A 1220 -6.88 17.46 -33.30
C ASP A 1220 -6.49 16.99 -31.90
N LEU A 1221 -7.35 16.15 -31.35
CA LEU A 1221 -7.20 15.60 -30.01
C LEU A 1221 -5.92 14.76 -29.86
N ASP A 1222 -5.58 13.95 -30.86
CA ASP A 1222 -4.41 13.06 -30.82
C ASP A 1222 -3.11 13.85 -30.62
N SER A 1223 -2.96 14.98 -31.33
CA SER A 1223 -1.81 15.88 -31.19
C SER A 1223 -1.73 16.51 -29.80
N MET A 1224 -2.87 16.92 -29.22
CA MET A 1224 -2.91 17.46 -27.86
C MET A 1224 -2.56 16.39 -26.82
N VAL A 1225 -3.16 15.19 -26.93
CA VAL A 1225 -2.94 14.05 -26.03
C VAL A 1225 -1.47 13.62 -26.06
N ASP A 1226 -0.88 13.41 -27.24
CA ASP A 1226 0.53 13.00 -27.35
C ASP A 1226 1.48 14.05 -26.75
N THR A 1227 1.21 15.32 -27.00
CA THR A 1227 2.01 16.44 -26.49
C THR A 1227 1.94 16.51 -24.97
N TRP A 1228 0.73 16.51 -24.41
CA TRP A 1228 0.45 16.67 -22.97
C TRP A 1228 0.84 15.45 -22.14
N GLU A 1229 0.53 14.23 -22.60
CA GLU A 1229 0.80 13.00 -21.83
C GLU A 1229 2.28 12.65 -21.75
N SER A 1230 3.05 12.93 -22.80
CA SER A 1230 4.45 12.46 -22.89
C SER A 1230 5.50 13.52 -22.54
N ALA A 1231 5.10 14.76 -22.23
CA ALA A 1231 6.02 15.88 -21.96
C ALA A 1231 7.08 15.59 -20.89
N ILE A 1232 6.69 15.02 -19.74
CA ILE A 1232 7.60 14.65 -18.65
C ILE A 1232 8.47 13.47 -19.08
N ALA A 1233 7.87 12.40 -19.63
CA ALA A 1233 8.58 11.20 -20.03
C ALA A 1233 9.66 11.47 -21.10
N ARG A 1234 9.37 12.34 -22.09
CA ARG A 1234 10.33 12.77 -23.12
C ARG A 1234 11.55 13.48 -22.52
N ARG A 1235 11.37 14.25 -21.46
CA ARG A 1235 12.45 14.98 -20.78
C ARG A 1235 13.27 14.09 -19.86
N LEU A 1236 12.76 12.95 -19.41
CA LEU A 1236 13.50 12.03 -18.53
C LEU A 1236 14.37 11.02 -19.28
N ASN A 1237 13.95 10.64 -20.48
CA ASN A 1237 14.75 9.84 -21.41
C ASN A 1237 15.92 10.66 -21.97
#